data_AF-A0A0D2MZ42-F1
#
_entry.id   AF-A0A0D2MZ42-F1
#
_cell.length_a   1.000
_cell.length_b   1.000
_cell.length_c   1.000
_cell.angle_alpha   90.00
_cell.angle_beta   90.00
_cell.angle_gamma   90.00
#
_symmetry.space_group_name_H-M   'P 1'
#
loop_
_entity.id
_entity.type
_entity.pdbx_description
1 polymer ?
#
loop_
_entity_poly.entity_id
_entity_poly.type
_entity_poly.pdbx_seq_one_letter_code
_entity_poly.pdbx_strand_id
1 'polypeptide(L)'
;MSYDDAFCNNVIMWGDFMRPGLDLSERQYEEVTDQARLHKVLEGCLDDYNTSSSGTMSLVFFQEAVHHISRISRILRLPRGNALLVGVGGSGKQSLTRFAAHMGGFSLFQIELTRGYGQAEFREDLKKAGVEGKPVVFLLPDSKIVSEGFLEDVNNMLNSGEVPGMFGADEKDAIVSDVRDWVAARGLNAGREGCWTAFIDRVRDNLHIVLAMSPVGDAFRARCREFPSLINCTTIDWFNAWPAEALASVSAKFLDGTDLGGPEVSKALAGMCVELHTSVEEASTRFYAQLRRRFYTTPKSYLDMISLYLQLLAVKREELRQARDRLLNGLRKLQETNSLVEAMRTELAALQPVLAAKAEATAELLGRVDRDQAEAEKVKAVVEFEEADVKRMQQATQAMADEAQADLDEALPALEAALDSLKALNKARPRPNDIVEIKSFPKPPPLVQMTLEAVCILKQEKPDWDTAKRILGEGNFMRSLEEFDKDSIPDGVIKKLRRYIDDPTYTPESVAKQSKAAMSLCMWTRAMDVYNRVAKVVEPKRQKLRQAQEQLASANAALAAKQAALREVVERVEGLRRQLAETQAEQKHLNEQAWPEKADLTRKRLERAGKLTSGLADEGVRWGATAAAIEESARLLVGDVFLAAGCIAYLGAFTGAFREDLMRRWVEGCQARGIPVSGDCTLRGTLASAVEVREWVLAGLPSDGVSVDNAILATRAKRWPLMIDPQGQANGWVRALEARSGLRVVKPGDANFLRSLESCIRVGNPVLIEDVGESLDPALEPVLARAVFKQGGRMMIRLGDADVDYDAGFRLYLTTKLANPHYLPEVCIKVTLINFTVTMKVMTGGSGDAAFTGST
;
A
#
# COMPACT_ATOMS: atom_id res chain seq x y z
N MET A 1 59.70 -17.95 -35.06
CA MET A 1 58.85 -18.47 -33.96
C MET A 1 59.63 -19.63 -33.36
N SER A 2 59.98 -19.59 -32.06
CA SER A 2 60.65 -20.72 -31.42
C SER A 2 59.68 -21.91 -31.34
N TYR A 3 60.20 -23.13 -31.15
CA TYR A 3 59.36 -24.32 -30.93
C TYR A 3 58.37 -24.10 -29.77
N ASP A 4 58.84 -23.47 -28.69
CA ASP A 4 58.02 -23.17 -27.52
C ASP A 4 56.96 -22.09 -27.81
N ASP A 5 57.29 -21.06 -28.61
CA ASP A 5 56.31 -20.03 -29.01
C ASP A 5 55.25 -20.57 -29.99
N ALA A 6 55.60 -21.57 -30.80
CA ALA A 6 54.70 -22.13 -31.81
C ALA A 6 53.79 -23.24 -31.24
N PHE A 7 54.27 -24.03 -30.27
CA PHE A 7 53.57 -25.24 -29.82
C PHE A 7 53.29 -25.31 -28.31
N CYS A 8 53.98 -24.54 -27.47
CA CYS A 8 53.75 -24.55 -26.02
C CYS A 8 52.86 -23.38 -25.56
N ASN A 9 52.98 -22.21 -26.19
CA ASN A 9 52.22 -21.00 -25.80
C ASN A 9 50.98 -20.72 -26.67
N ASN A 10 50.90 -21.29 -27.88
CA ASN A 10 49.77 -21.13 -28.79
C ASN A 10 49.10 -22.48 -29.06
N VAL A 11 47.88 -22.65 -28.57
CA VAL A 11 47.11 -23.86 -28.88
C VAL A 11 46.56 -23.75 -30.30
N ILE A 12 47.11 -24.55 -31.21
CA ILE A 12 46.64 -24.66 -32.59
C ILE A 12 45.32 -25.42 -32.61
N MET A 13 44.26 -24.75 -33.05
CA MET A 13 42.91 -25.32 -33.13
C MET A 13 42.40 -25.28 -34.57
N TRP A 14 41.73 -26.35 -34.97
CA TRP A 14 41.15 -26.48 -36.30
C TRP A 14 39.72 -26.99 -36.19
N GLY A 15 38.82 -26.39 -36.97
CA GLY A 15 37.40 -26.69 -36.96
C GLY A 15 36.73 -26.24 -38.25
N ASP A 16 35.47 -26.66 -38.44
CA ASP A 16 34.67 -26.34 -39.62
C ASP A 16 33.38 -25.57 -39.30
N PHE A 17 33.21 -25.20 -38.05
CA PHE A 17 32.03 -24.56 -37.49
C PHE A 17 32.12 -23.02 -37.48
N MET A 18 33.24 -22.43 -37.90
CA MET A 18 33.46 -20.96 -37.88
C MET A 18 32.53 -20.17 -38.83
N ARG A 19 31.84 -20.87 -39.74
CA ARG A 19 30.87 -20.33 -40.70
C ARG A 19 29.51 -20.99 -40.47
N PRO A 20 28.73 -20.52 -39.47
CA PRO A 20 27.42 -21.09 -39.18
C PRO A 20 26.44 -20.88 -40.34
N GLY A 21 25.51 -21.82 -40.52
CA GLY A 21 24.45 -21.75 -41.55
C GLY A 21 24.77 -22.39 -42.91
N LEU A 22 26.00 -22.87 -43.13
CA LEU A 22 26.37 -23.64 -44.31
C LEU A 22 26.09 -25.14 -44.10
N ASP A 23 25.73 -25.83 -45.19
CA ASP A 23 25.65 -27.30 -45.23
C ASP A 23 27.04 -27.91 -44.99
N LEU A 24 27.09 -29.10 -44.37
CA LEU A 24 28.36 -29.75 -44.02
C LEU A 24 29.29 -29.97 -45.20
N SER A 25 28.76 -30.20 -46.39
CA SER A 25 29.55 -30.35 -47.62
C SER A 25 30.29 -29.08 -48.03
N GLU A 26 29.80 -27.90 -47.62
CA GLU A 26 30.38 -26.58 -47.94
C GLU A 26 31.28 -26.06 -46.82
N ARG A 27 31.25 -26.68 -45.63
CA ARG A 27 32.06 -26.27 -44.48
C ARG A 27 33.53 -26.64 -44.68
N GLN A 28 34.36 -25.61 -44.74
CA GLN A 28 35.81 -25.75 -44.86
C GLN A 28 36.43 -26.03 -43.50
N TYR A 29 37.33 -27.01 -43.44
CA TYR A 29 38.13 -27.28 -42.26
C TYR A 29 39.31 -26.31 -42.22
N GLU A 30 39.26 -25.31 -41.34
CA GLU A 30 40.22 -24.20 -41.28
C GLU A 30 40.78 -24.00 -39.87
N GLU A 31 41.95 -23.35 -39.79
CA GLU A 31 42.56 -22.98 -38.52
C GLU A 31 41.74 -21.89 -37.83
N VAL A 32 41.47 -22.06 -36.54
CA VAL A 32 40.73 -21.09 -35.73
C VAL A 32 41.69 -20.06 -35.15
N THR A 33 41.80 -18.92 -35.82
CA THR A 33 42.71 -17.83 -35.42
C THR A 33 42.11 -16.87 -34.41
N ASP A 34 40.77 -16.75 -34.34
CA ASP A 34 40.06 -15.82 -33.46
C ASP A 34 39.21 -16.59 -32.42
N GLN A 35 39.75 -16.67 -31.20
CA GLN A 35 39.11 -17.32 -30.06
C GLN A 35 37.84 -16.59 -29.58
N ALA A 36 37.79 -15.25 -29.69
CA ALA A 36 36.62 -14.49 -29.25
C ALA A 36 35.44 -14.71 -30.21
N ARG A 37 35.71 -14.75 -31.52
CA ARG A 37 34.71 -15.14 -32.52
C ARG A 37 34.26 -16.59 -32.32
N LEU A 38 35.19 -17.51 -32.05
CA LEU A 38 34.86 -18.89 -31.76
C LEU A 38 33.86 -19.01 -30.61
N HIS A 39 34.11 -18.35 -29.48
CA HIS A 39 33.20 -18.36 -28.34
C HIS A 39 31.79 -17.91 -28.72
N LYS A 40 31.66 -16.81 -29.47
CA LYS A 40 30.35 -16.32 -29.93
C LYS A 40 29.62 -17.30 -30.84
N VAL A 41 30.35 -17.99 -31.72
CA VAL A 41 29.78 -19.00 -32.61
C VAL A 41 29.27 -20.20 -31.80
N LEU A 42 30.06 -20.67 -30.84
CA LEU A 42 29.66 -21.79 -29.97
C LEU A 42 28.44 -21.44 -29.10
N GLU A 43 28.38 -20.22 -28.57
CA GLU A 43 27.21 -19.71 -27.84
C GLU A 43 25.97 -19.65 -28.73
N GLY A 44 26.08 -19.13 -29.96
CA GLY A 44 24.99 -19.15 -30.93
C GLY A 44 24.48 -20.57 -31.26
N CYS A 45 25.40 -21.52 -31.52
CA CYS A 45 25.02 -22.92 -31.74
C CYS A 45 24.37 -23.58 -30.52
N LEU A 46 24.72 -23.14 -29.30
CA LEU A 46 24.09 -23.64 -28.08
C LEU A 46 22.66 -23.13 -27.94
N ASP A 47 22.43 -21.86 -28.29
CA ASP A 47 21.11 -21.27 -28.31
C ASP A 47 20.22 -21.91 -29.38
N ASP A 48 20.76 -22.21 -30.56
CA ASP A 48 20.08 -22.96 -31.62
C ASP A 48 19.70 -24.37 -31.15
N TYR A 49 20.61 -25.08 -30.48
CA TYR A 49 20.32 -26.39 -29.87
C TYR A 49 19.18 -26.28 -28.85
N ASN A 50 19.24 -25.30 -27.96
CA ASN A 50 18.26 -25.09 -26.90
C ASN A 50 16.87 -24.67 -27.43
N THR A 51 16.82 -24.08 -28.62
CA THR A 51 15.57 -23.68 -29.28
C THR A 51 14.96 -24.83 -30.10
N SER A 52 15.80 -25.65 -30.73
CA SER A 52 15.39 -26.76 -31.60
C SER A 52 15.09 -28.06 -30.86
N SER A 53 15.72 -28.27 -29.70
CA SER A 53 15.60 -29.49 -28.90
C SER A 53 14.66 -29.30 -27.71
N SER A 54 13.92 -30.35 -27.35
CA SER A 54 13.06 -30.35 -26.16
C SER A 54 13.83 -30.31 -24.84
N GLY A 55 15.13 -30.66 -24.85
CA GLY A 55 16.01 -30.64 -23.68
C GLY A 55 17.03 -29.51 -23.74
N THR A 56 17.00 -28.62 -22.75
CA THR A 56 17.95 -27.51 -22.64
C THR A 56 19.31 -27.98 -22.10
N MET A 57 20.38 -27.45 -22.67
CA MET A 57 21.77 -27.67 -22.28
C MET A 57 22.41 -26.34 -21.90
N SER A 58 22.97 -26.29 -20.69
CA SER A 58 23.77 -25.16 -20.22
C SER A 58 25.24 -25.58 -20.20
N LEU A 59 25.99 -25.19 -21.23
CA LEU A 59 27.42 -25.41 -21.33
C LEU A 59 28.18 -24.11 -21.07
N VAL A 60 29.26 -24.21 -20.31
CA VAL A 60 30.25 -23.13 -20.21
C VAL A 60 31.45 -23.51 -21.08
N PHE A 61 31.73 -22.68 -22.07
CA PHE A 61 32.87 -22.84 -22.96
C PHE A 61 34.12 -22.27 -22.29
N PHE A 62 34.82 -23.08 -21.50
CA PHE A 62 36.21 -22.82 -21.11
C PHE A 62 37.15 -23.55 -22.08
N GLN A 63 38.43 -23.20 -22.06
CA GLN A 63 39.42 -23.63 -23.04
C GLN A 63 39.41 -25.16 -23.31
N GLU A 64 39.50 -25.98 -22.27
CA GLU A 64 39.48 -27.45 -22.42
C GLU A 64 38.15 -27.98 -23.00
N ALA A 65 37.00 -27.39 -22.65
CA ALA A 65 35.72 -27.78 -23.24
C ALA A 65 35.70 -27.49 -24.75
N VAL A 66 36.23 -26.34 -25.17
CA VAL A 66 36.37 -25.97 -26.59
C VAL A 66 37.33 -26.93 -27.31
N HIS A 67 38.42 -27.35 -26.66
CA HIS A 67 39.36 -28.34 -27.20
C HIS A 67 38.66 -29.68 -27.46
N HIS A 68 37.91 -30.18 -26.48
CA HIS A 68 37.16 -31.43 -26.61
C HIS A 68 36.09 -31.36 -27.69
N ILE A 69 35.33 -30.26 -27.78
CA ILE A 69 34.34 -30.06 -28.85
C ILE A 69 35.02 -30.13 -30.22
N SER A 70 36.15 -29.44 -30.37
CA SER A 70 36.91 -29.41 -31.63
C SER A 70 37.47 -30.79 -32.01
N ARG A 71 37.93 -31.58 -31.03
CA ARG A 71 38.38 -32.97 -31.24
C ARG A 71 37.22 -33.87 -31.65
N ILE A 72 36.10 -33.82 -30.95
CA ILE A 72 34.92 -34.64 -31.25
C ILE A 72 34.39 -34.28 -32.65
N SER A 73 34.20 -33.00 -32.95
CA SER A 73 33.78 -32.53 -34.28
C SER A 73 34.71 -33.01 -35.39
N ARG A 74 36.02 -32.97 -35.16
CA ARG A 74 37.03 -33.51 -36.10
C ARG A 74 36.88 -35.02 -36.30
N ILE A 75 36.66 -35.78 -35.23
CA ILE A 75 36.48 -37.24 -35.31
C ILE A 75 35.21 -37.57 -36.12
N LEU A 76 34.10 -36.89 -35.83
CA LEU A 76 32.83 -37.11 -36.54
C LEU A 76 32.90 -36.76 -38.03
N ARG A 77 33.77 -35.83 -38.43
CA ARG A 77 33.99 -35.49 -39.84
C ARG A 77 34.76 -36.57 -40.61
N LEU A 78 35.54 -37.41 -39.94
CA LEU A 78 36.31 -38.47 -40.59
C LEU A 78 35.39 -39.62 -40.99
N PRO A 79 35.52 -40.18 -42.21
CA PRO A 79 34.79 -41.39 -42.57
C PRO A 79 35.18 -42.51 -41.61
N ARG A 80 34.18 -43.22 -41.07
CA ARG A 80 34.37 -44.28 -40.06
C ARG A 80 35.02 -43.76 -38.76
N GLY A 81 34.90 -42.47 -38.49
CA GLY A 81 35.45 -41.84 -37.30
C GLY A 81 34.64 -42.19 -36.06
N ASN A 82 35.21 -43.04 -35.21
CA ASN A 82 34.63 -43.41 -33.91
C ASN A 82 35.45 -42.80 -32.77
N ALA A 83 34.83 -42.51 -31.63
CA ALA A 83 35.50 -41.89 -30.49
C ALA A 83 35.38 -42.73 -29.21
N LEU A 84 36.46 -42.80 -28.44
CA LEU A 84 36.46 -43.31 -27.07
C LEU A 84 36.82 -42.16 -26.13
N LEU A 85 35.80 -41.63 -25.46
CA LEU A 85 35.93 -40.54 -24.50
C LEU A 85 36.16 -41.14 -23.11
N VAL A 86 37.35 -40.91 -22.56
CA VAL A 86 37.77 -41.48 -21.28
C VAL A 86 37.88 -40.37 -20.25
N GLY A 87 37.11 -40.47 -19.16
CA GLY A 87 37.26 -39.55 -18.03
C GLY A 87 36.25 -39.81 -16.93
N VAL A 88 36.40 -39.10 -15.80
CA VAL A 88 35.52 -39.30 -14.64
C VAL A 88 34.06 -38.93 -14.97
N GLY A 89 33.09 -39.55 -14.30
CA GLY A 89 31.68 -39.18 -14.41
C GLY A 89 31.45 -37.69 -14.18
N GLY A 90 30.57 -37.05 -14.96
CA GLY A 90 30.28 -35.62 -14.82
C GLY A 90 31.30 -34.67 -15.48
N SER A 91 32.32 -35.16 -16.19
CA SER A 91 33.32 -34.33 -16.89
C SER A 91 32.82 -33.66 -18.19
N GLY A 92 31.58 -33.90 -18.60
CA GLY A 92 30.97 -33.29 -19.80
C GLY A 92 30.97 -34.17 -21.07
N LYS A 93 31.54 -35.39 -21.04
CA LYS A 93 31.63 -36.31 -22.22
C LYS A 93 30.33 -36.40 -23.04
N GLN A 94 29.20 -36.70 -22.38
CA GLN A 94 27.91 -36.85 -23.06
C GLN A 94 27.38 -35.52 -23.60
N SER A 95 27.46 -34.45 -22.80
CA SER A 95 26.96 -33.12 -23.20
C SER A 95 27.75 -32.54 -24.37
N LEU A 96 29.08 -32.64 -24.35
CA LEU A 96 29.94 -32.19 -25.44
C LEU A 96 29.76 -33.04 -26.71
N THR A 97 29.53 -34.35 -26.58
CA THR A 97 29.22 -35.21 -27.74
C THR A 97 27.89 -34.80 -28.38
N ARG A 98 26.84 -34.60 -27.57
CA ARG A 98 25.53 -34.17 -28.07
C ARG A 98 25.61 -32.80 -28.75
N PHE A 99 26.35 -31.87 -28.16
CA PHE A 99 26.58 -30.55 -28.75
C PHE A 99 27.38 -30.66 -30.07
N ALA A 100 28.47 -31.42 -30.11
CA ALA A 100 29.26 -31.61 -31.31
C ALA A 100 28.48 -32.33 -32.44
N ALA A 101 27.64 -33.31 -32.09
CA ALA A 101 26.76 -33.99 -33.05
C ALA A 101 25.75 -33.00 -33.66
N HIS A 102 25.10 -32.17 -32.83
CA HIS A 102 24.18 -31.15 -33.31
C HIS A 102 24.88 -30.10 -34.20
N MET A 103 26.05 -29.63 -33.78
CA MET A 103 26.85 -28.69 -34.55
C MET A 103 27.24 -29.27 -35.91
N GLY A 104 27.55 -30.56 -35.97
CA GLY A 104 27.83 -31.31 -37.19
C GLY A 104 26.60 -31.84 -37.92
N GLY A 105 25.37 -31.48 -37.54
CA GLY A 105 24.15 -31.93 -38.22
C GLY A 105 23.88 -33.45 -38.16
N PHE A 106 24.54 -34.18 -37.27
CA PHE A 106 24.32 -35.60 -37.05
C PHE A 106 23.12 -35.84 -36.13
N SER A 107 22.32 -36.86 -36.41
CA SER A 107 21.31 -37.31 -35.44
C SER A 107 22.00 -38.05 -34.29
N LEU A 108 21.69 -37.69 -33.04
CA LEU A 108 22.21 -38.41 -31.88
C LEU A 108 21.24 -39.55 -31.53
N PHE A 109 21.75 -40.78 -31.49
CA PHE A 109 21.03 -41.93 -30.97
C PHE A 109 21.69 -42.40 -29.66
N GLN A 110 20.90 -42.53 -28.60
CA GLN A 110 21.34 -43.02 -27.30
C GLN A 110 20.31 -44.02 -26.79
N ILE A 111 20.77 -45.18 -26.31
CA ILE A 111 19.88 -46.23 -25.81
C ILE A 111 19.18 -45.82 -24.51
N GLU A 112 17.92 -46.21 -24.38
CA GLU A 112 17.12 -46.07 -23.16
C GLU A 112 16.89 -47.44 -22.55
N LEU A 113 17.33 -47.64 -21.30
CA LEU A 113 17.20 -48.92 -20.62
C LEU A 113 15.79 -49.08 -20.06
N THR A 114 15.11 -50.13 -20.50
CA THR A 114 13.77 -50.52 -20.07
C THR A 114 13.83 -51.80 -19.22
N ARG A 115 12.72 -52.20 -18.60
CA ARG A 115 12.70 -53.38 -17.73
C ARG A 115 12.91 -54.64 -18.58
N GLY A 116 13.98 -55.37 -18.33
CA GLY A 116 14.32 -56.57 -19.09
C GLY A 116 15.11 -56.30 -20.37
N TYR A 117 15.59 -55.07 -20.58
CA TYR A 117 16.45 -54.72 -21.70
C TYR A 117 17.71 -55.59 -21.72
N GLY A 118 17.84 -56.40 -22.76
CA GLY A 118 18.94 -57.34 -22.97
C GLY A 118 19.60 -57.16 -24.33
N GLN A 119 20.30 -58.20 -24.78
CA GLN A 119 21.08 -58.17 -26.01
C GLN A 119 20.19 -58.10 -27.27
N ALA A 120 18.98 -58.68 -27.23
CA ALA A 120 18.06 -58.65 -28.36
C ALA A 120 17.56 -57.22 -28.63
N GLU A 121 17.11 -56.52 -27.59
CA GLU A 121 16.66 -55.13 -27.66
C GLU A 121 17.80 -54.19 -28.08
N PHE A 122 19.00 -54.42 -27.56
CA PHE A 122 20.19 -53.67 -27.96
C PHE A 122 20.51 -53.81 -29.45
N ARG A 123 20.39 -55.02 -30.01
CA ARG A 123 20.57 -55.25 -31.44
C ARG A 123 19.49 -54.53 -32.26
N GLU A 124 18.23 -54.56 -31.83
CA GLU A 124 17.16 -53.81 -32.51
C GLU A 124 17.42 -52.30 -32.53
N ASP A 125 17.94 -51.74 -31.44
CA ASP A 125 18.31 -50.32 -31.38
C ASP A 125 19.52 -49.97 -32.25
N LEU A 126 20.51 -50.87 -32.34
CA LEU A 126 21.61 -50.75 -33.32
C LEU A 126 21.10 -50.80 -34.77
N LYS A 127 20.11 -51.64 -35.08
CA LYS A 127 19.48 -51.66 -36.42
C LYS A 127 18.83 -50.30 -36.72
N LYS A 128 18.04 -49.75 -35.79
CA LYS A 128 17.39 -48.44 -35.97
C LYS A 128 18.41 -47.32 -36.20
N ALA A 129 19.56 -47.36 -35.52
CA ALA A 129 20.59 -46.34 -35.66
C ALA A 129 21.31 -46.39 -37.03
N GLY A 130 21.49 -47.57 -37.62
CA GLY A 130 22.31 -47.74 -38.83
C GLY A 130 21.55 -47.87 -40.16
N VAL A 131 20.37 -48.50 -40.18
CA VAL A 131 19.76 -49.01 -41.42
C VAL A 131 19.32 -47.91 -42.40
N GLU A 132 18.87 -46.74 -41.91
CA GLU A 132 18.44 -45.63 -42.77
C GLU A 132 19.58 -45.01 -43.59
N GLY A 133 20.84 -45.25 -43.18
CA GLY A 133 22.04 -44.70 -43.82
C GLY A 133 22.04 -43.18 -43.87
N LYS A 134 21.56 -42.54 -42.79
CA LYS A 134 21.73 -41.12 -42.47
C LYS A 134 22.90 -40.96 -41.48
N PRO A 135 23.60 -39.81 -41.45
CA PRO A 135 24.66 -39.57 -40.48
C PRO A 135 24.14 -39.60 -39.04
N VAL A 136 24.57 -40.61 -38.26
CA VAL A 136 24.09 -40.88 -36.90
C VAL A 136 25.28 -41.04 -35.96
N VAL A 137 25.21 -40.38 -34.80
CA VAL A 137 26.14 -40.58 -33.68
C VAL A 137 25.48 -41.50 -32.65
N PHE A 138 25.99 -42.71 -32.51
CA PHE A 138 25.56 -43.66 -31.49
C PHE A 138 26.37 -43.45 -30.21
N LEU A 139 25.77 -42.82 -29.20
CA LEU A 139 26.40 -42.52 -27.92
C LEU A 139 26.09 -43.62 -26.89
N LEU A 140 27.12 -44.36 -26.48
CA LEU A 140 27.01 -45.41 -25.46
C LEU A 140 27.86 -45.05 -24.22
N PRO A 141 27.22 -44.58 -23.13
CA PRO A 141 27.91 -44.35 -21.86
C PRO A 141 28.04 -45.63 -21.03
N ASP A 142 29.06 -45.69 -20.19
CA ASP A 142 29.38 -46.81 -19.29
C ASP A 142 28.17 -47.26 -18.45
N SER A 143 27.43 -46.31 -17.88
CA SER A 143 26.23 -46.54 -17.07
C SER A 143 25.08 -47.27 -17.79
N LYS A 144 25.13 -47.38 -19.12
CA LYS A 144 24.11 -48.05 -19.93
C LYS A 144 24.54 -49.45 -20.39
N ILE A 145 25.75 -49.89 -20.03
CA ILE A 145 26.28 -51.22 -20.34
C ILE A 145 25.84 -52.19 -19.24
N VAL A 146 24.70 -52.86 -19.45
CA VAL A 146 24.13 -53.83 -18.50
C VAL A 146 24.74 -55.22 -18.67
N SER A 147 25.11 -55.58 -19.90
CA SER A 147 25.74 -56.86 -20.26
C SER A 147 26.99 -56.61 -21.09
N GLU A 148 28.05 -57.37 -20.80
CA GLU A 148 29.30 -57.31 -21.58
C GLU A 148 29.11 -57.76 -23.04
N GLY A 149 28.03 -58.52 -23.33
CA GLY A 149 27.65 -58.86 -24.72
C GLY A 149 27.33 -57.64 -25.60
N PHE A 150 26.99 -56.48 -25.01
CA PHE A 150 26.81 -55.25 -25.77
C PHE A 150 28.15 -54.78 -26.36
N LEU A 151 29.24 -54.94 -25.60
CA LEU A 151 30.57 -54.55 -26.06
C LEU A 151 31.15 -55.55 -27.07
N GLU A 152 30.73 -56.81 -27.03
CA GLU A 152 31.03 -57.77 -28.09
C GLU A 152 30.40 -57.33 -29.42
N ASP A 153 29.12 -56.97 -29.41
CA ASP A 153 28.40 -56.47 -30.59
C ASP A 153 29.02 -55.15 -31.10
N VAL A 154 29.37 -54.22 -30.20
CA VAL A 154 30.09 -52.98 -30.57
C VAL A 154 31.48 -53.26 -31.14
N ASN A 155 32.22 -54.20 -30.56
CA ASN A 155 33.55 -54.60 -31.05
C ASN A 155 33.47 -55.14 -32.48
N ASN A 156 32.45 -55.95 -32.78
CA ASN A 156 32.20 -56.43 -34.14
C ASN A 156 31.84 -55.28 -35.09
N MET A 157 30.97 -54.36 -34.67
CA MET A 157 30.61 -53.18 -35.47
C MET A 157 31.82 -52.28 -35.77
N LEU A 158 32.70 -52.06 -34.81
CA LEU A 158 33.92 -51.27 -34.99
C LEU A 158 34.91 -51.94 -35.95
N ASN A 159 35.04 -53.27 -35.90
CA ASN A 159 36.00 -54.03 -36.68
C ASN A 159 35.50 -54.31 -38.12
N SER A 160 34.42 -55.10 -38.24
CA SER A 160 33.86 -55.56 -39.51
C SER A 160 32.74 -54.67 -40.05
N GLY A 161 32.03 -53.93 -39.18
CA GLY A 161 30.82 -53.19 -39.57
C GLY A 161 29.55 -54.04 -39.60
N GLU A 162 29.62 -55.31 -39.20
CA GLU A 162 28.44 -56.17 -39.03
C GLU A 162 28.53 -56.99 -37.75
N VAL A 163 27.38 -57.25 -37.14
CA VAL A 163 27.25 -58.19 -36.01
C VAL A 163 26.74 -59.54 -36.55
N PRO A 164 27.47 -60.64 -36.35
CA PRO A 164 27.05 -61.96 -36.82
C PRO A 164 25.68 -62.37 -36.25
N GLY A 165 24.79 -62.87 -37.12
CA GLY A 165 23.46 -63.34 -36.71
C GLY A 165 22.49 -62.24 -36.28
N MET A 166 22.79 -60.96 -36.55
CA MET A 166 21.93 -59.83 -36.21
C MET A 166 20.70 -59.72 -37.12
N PHE A 167 20.85 -60.02 -38.41
CA PHE A 167 19.78 -59.95 -39.41
C PHE A 167 19.33 -61.34 -39.86
N GLY A 168 18.01 -61.57 -39.86
CA GLY A 168 17.40 -62.76 -40.46
C GLY A 168 17.50 -62.76 -42.00
N ALA A 169 17.26 -63.91 -42.64
CA ALA A 169 17.33 -64.02 -44.10
C ALA A 169 16.36 -63.05 -44.80
N ASP A 170 15.13 -62.94 -44.29
CA ASP A 170 14.08 -62.07 -44.83
C ASP A 170 14.45 -60.58 -44.69
N GLU A 171 15.02 -60.17 -43.54
CA GLU A 171 15.50 -58.81 -43.32
C GLU A 171 16.66 -58.45 -44.26
N LYS A 172 17.59 -59.39 -44.48
CA LYS A 172 18.70 -59.19 -45.43
C LYS A 172 18.18 -59.00 -46.85
N ASP A 173 17.18 -59.77 -47.26
CA ASP A 173 16.59 -59.66 -48.60
C ASP A 173 15.82 -58.34 -48.78
N ALA A 174 15.14 -57.85 -47.74
CA ALA A 174 14.52 -56.53 -47.73
C ALA A 174 15.56 -55.40 -47.89
N ILE A 175 16.64 -55.42 -47.09
CA ILE A 175 17.72 -54.42 -47.17
C ILE A 175 18.40 -54.43 -48.54
N VAL A 176 18.67 -55.62 -49.10
CA VAL A 176 19.27 -55.76 -50.43
C VAL A 176 18.35 -55.19 -51.51
N SER A 177 17.04 -55.35 -51.38
CA SER A 177 16.06 -54.75 -52.30
C SER A 177 16.09 -53.23 -52.22
N ASP A 178 16.07 -52.67 -51.00
CA ASP A 178 16.04 -51.22 -50.76
C ASP A 178 17.31 -50.51 -51.25
N VAL A 179 18.47 -51.14 -51.11
CA VAL A 179 19.77 -50.55 -51.45
C VAL A 179 20.14 -50.78 -52.92
N ARG A 180 19.46 -51.70 -53.64
CA ARG A 180 19.81 -52.09 -55.01
C ARG A 180 19.83 -50.91 -56.00
N ASP A 181 18.80 -50.08 -55.98
CA ASP A 181 18.70 -48.94 -56.90
C ASP A 181 19.80 -47.89 -56.62
N TRP A 182 20.14 -47.70 -55.34
CA TRP A 182 21.22 -46.82 -54.90
C TRP A 182 22.61 -47.33 -55.32
N VAL A 183 22.83 -48.65 -55.27
CA VAL A 183 24.06 -49.32 -55.70
C VAL A 183 24.21 -49.25 -57.23
N ALA A 184 23.13 -49.52 -57.96
CA ALA A 184 23.11 -49.44 -59.42
C ALA A 184 23.41 -48.00 -59.90
N ALA A 185 22.85 -46.98 -59.24
CA ALA A 185 23.10 -45.58 -59.55
C ALA A 185 24.57 -45.15 -59.35
N ARG A 186 25.33 -45.86 -58.50
CA ARG A 186 26.77 -45.64 -58.25
C ARG A 186 27.68 -46.49 -59.13
N GLY A 187 27.13 -47.32 -60.02
CA GLY A 187 27.90 -48.20 -60.90
C GLY A 187 28.57 -49.39 -60.17
N LEU A 188 28.10 -49.72 -58.97
CA LEU A 188 28.59 -50.85 -58.17
C LEU A 188 27.83 -52.15 -58.53
N ASN A 189 28.36 -53.31 -58.14
CA ASN A 189 27.72 -54.60 -58.41
C ASN A 189 26.38 -54.72 -57.68
N ALA A 190 25.27 -54.67 -58.44
CA ALA A 190 23.90 -54.76 -57.92
C ALA A 190 23.43 -56.20 -57.58
N GLY A 191 24.34 -57.19 -57.62
CA GLY A 191 24.09 -58.53 -57.10
C GLY A 191 23.91 -58.56 -55.59
N ARG A 192 23.34 -59.65 -55.04
CA ARG A 192 23.02 -59.78 -53.60
C ARG A 192 24.20 -59.45 -52.67
N GLU A 193 25.38 -60.02 -52.96
CA GLU A 193 26.60 -59.78 -52.15
C GLU A 193 27.15 -58.35 -52.31
N GLY A 194 27.08 -57.79 -53.53
CA GLY A 194 27.52 -56.42 -53.78
C GLY A 194 26.64 -55.39 -53.08
N CYS A 195 25.32 -55.59 -53.10
CA CYS A 195 24.38 -54.78 -52.34
C CYS A 195 24.60 -54.88 -50.83
N TRP A 196 24.87 -56.09 -50.31
CA TRP A 196 25.15 -56.29 -48.88
C TRP A 196 26.43 -55.58 -48.45
N THR A 197 27.50 -55.71 -49.23
CA THR A 197 28.77 -55.03 -48.94
C THR A 197 28.60 -53.51 -48.99
N ALA A 198 27.90 -53.00 -50.01
CA ALA A 198 27.61 -51.57 -50.14
C ALA A 198 26.73 -51.03 -49.00
N PHE A 199 25.81 -51.85 -48.48
CA PHE A 199 25.05 -51.52 -47.27
C PHE A 199 25.96 -51.41 -46.05
N ILE A 200 26.83 -52.39 -45.80
CA ILE A 200 27.79 -52.34 -44.68
C ILE A 200 28.67 -51.09 -44.79
N ASP A 201 29.25 -50.81 -45.96
CA ASP A 201 30.09 -49.62 -46.16
C ASP A 201 29.29 -48.34 -45.91
N ARG A 202 28.05 -48.26 -46.40
CA ARG A 202 27.16 -47.13 -46.13
C ARG A 202 26.87 -46.96 -44.64
N VAL A 203 26.67 -48.05 -43.89
CA VAL A 203 26.49 -48.00 -42.43
C VAL A 203 27.77 -47.50 -41.77
N ARG A 204 28.94 -48.07 -42.10
CA ARG A 204 30.23 -47.68 -41.49
C ARG A 204 30.59 -46.22 -41.75
N ASP A 205 30.22 -45.68 -42.90
CA ASP A 205 30.54 -44.30 -43.26
C ASP A 205 29.59 -43.28 -42.61
N ASN A 206 28.39 -43.69 -42.20
CA ASN A 206 27.38 -42.81 -41.60
C ASN A 206 27.17 -43.02 -40.09
N LEU A 207 27.49 -44.20 -39.55
CA LEU A 207 27.33 -44.55 -38.14
C LEU A 207 28.63 -44.29 -37.38
N HIS A 208 28.64 -43.26 -36.54
CA HIS A 208 29.76 -42.92 -35.69
C HIS A 208 29.49 -43.39 -34.26
N ILE A 209 30.28 -44.34 -33.77
CA ILE A 209 30.16 -44.87 -32.41
C ILE A 209 31.01 -44.01 -31.48
N VAL A 210 30.36 -43.45 -30.46
CA VAL A 210 31.01 -42.68 -29.39
C VAL A 210 30.80 -43.38 -28.06
N LEU A 211 31.90 -43.86 -27.48
CA LEU A 211 31.92 -44.55 -26.20
C LEU A 211 32.35 -43.57 -25.11
N ALA A 212 31.55 -43.44 -24.05
CA ALA A 212 31.88 -42.58 -22.91
C ALA A 212 32.14 -43.44 -21.68
N MET A 213 33.42 -43.70 -21.39
CA MET A 213 33.85 -44.63 -20.33
C MET A 213 34.58 -43.92 -19.18
N SER A 214 34.50 -44.51 -17.99
CA SER A 214 35.24 -44.05 -16.81
C SER A 214 36.55 -44.85 -16.65
N PRO A 215 37.71 -44.19 -16.47
CA PRO A 215 38.96 -44.90 -16.17
C PRO A 215 39.03 -45.37 -14.71
N VAL A 216 38.04 -45.02 -13.89
CA VAL A 216 37.96 -45.35 -12.47
C VAL A 216 37.34 -46.74 -12.29
N GLY A 217 38.08 -47.63 -11.62
CA GLY A 217 37.72 -49.04 -11.44
C GLY A 217 38.49 -49.96 -12.40
N ASP A 218 38.25 -51.27 -12.30
CA ASP A 218 38.97 -52.27 -13.10
C ASP A 218 38.24 -52.64 -14.41
N ALA A 219 36.94 -52.36 -14.50
CA ALA A 219 36.09 -52.73 -15.63
C ALA A 219 36.59 -52.17 -16.97
N PHE A 220 36.95 -50.88 -17.02
CA PHE A 220 37.48 -50.26 -18.25
C PHE A 220 38.73 -50.96 -18.78
N ARG A 221 39.67 -51.30 -17.90
CA ARG A 221 40.91 -52.00 -18.28
C ARG A 221 40.66 -53.46 -18.68
N ALA A 222 39.67 -54.12 -18.08
CA ALA A 222 39.24 -55.46 -18.47
C ALA A 222 38.63 -55.43 -19.88
N ARG A 223 37.65 -54.55 -20.11
CA ARG A 223 36.98 -54.37 -21.41
C ARG A 223 37.94 -54.01 -22.54
N CYS A 224 38.92 -53.14 -22.29
CA CYS A 224 39.94 -52.82 -23.28
C CYS A 224 40.82 -54.03 -23.68
N ARG A 225 41.01 -55.00 -22.77
CA ARG A 225 41.75 -56.24 -23.06
C ARG A 225 40.89 -57.27 -23.77
N GLU A 226 39.62 -57.38 -23.39
CA GLU A 226 38.66 -58.31 -23.97
C GLU A 226 38.19 -57.87 -25.37
N PHE A 227 38.09 -56.56 -25.60
CA PHE A 227 37.59 -55.96 -26.84
C PHE A 227 38.60 -54.98 -27.44
N PRO A 228 39.63 -55.46 -28.17
CA PRO A 228 40.71 -54.59 -28.69
C PRO A 228 40.24 -53.53 -29.69
N SER A 229 39.13 -53.75 -30.39
CA SER A 229 38.60 -52.78 -31.39
C SER A 229 38.15 -51.48 -30.72
N LEU A 230 37.86 -51.50 -29.41
CA LEU A 230 37.57 -50.29 -28.65
C LEU A 230 38.76 -49.31 -28.66
N ILE A 231 40.00 -49.81 -28.74
CA ILE A 231 41.22 -49.00 -28.81
C ILE A 231 41.66 -48.83 -30.26
N ASN A 232 41.67 -49.90 -31.05
CA ASN A 232 42.26 -49.91 -32.39
C ASN A 232 41.40 -49.17 -33.44
N CYS A 233 40.09 -49.10 -33.23
CA CYS A 233 39.13 -48.56 -34.20
C CYS A 233 38.46 -47.26 -33.72
N THR A 234 38.93 -46.69 -32.61
CA THR A 234 38.43 -45.41 -32.09
C THR A 234 39.59 -44.44 -31.85
N THR A 235 39.30 -43.15 -31.94
CA THR A 235 40.21 -42.10 -31.47
C THR A 235 39.94 -41.84 -29.99
N ILE A 236 40.97 -41.94 -29.16
CA ILE A 236 40.85 -41.76 -27.71
C ILE A 236 40.99 -40.27 -27.36
N ASP A 237 40.00 -39.73 -26.64
CA ASP A 237 40.06 -38.38 -26.08
C ASP A 237 39.95 -38.43 -24.54
N TRP A 238 40.97 -37.91 -23.85
CA TRP A 238 41.09 -37.98 -22.40
C TRP A 238 40.56 -36.71 -21.75
N PHE A 239 39.47 -36.86 -20.98
CA PHE A 239 38.86 -35.82 -20.17
C PHE A 239 39.52 -35.81 -18.79
N ASN A 240 40.55 -34.99 -18.65
CA ASN A 240 41.27 -34.80 -17.40
C ASN A 240 40.45 -34.00 -16.37
N ALA A 241 40.95 -33.98 -15.13
CA ALA A 241 40.41 -33.09 -14.10
C ALA A 241 40.52 -31.63 -14.57
N TRP A 242 39.52 -30.83 -14.21
CA TRP A 242 39.49 -29.43 -14.61
C TRP A 242 40.61 -28.65 -13.91
N PRO A 243 41.44 -27.89 -14.64
CA PRO A 243 42.45 -27.04 -14.02
C PRO A 243 41.78 -25.93 -13.20
N ALA A 244 42.54 -25.33 -12.28
CA ALA A 244 42.08 -24.23 -11.44
C ALA A 244 41.51 -23.06 -12.25
N GLU A 245 42.09 -22.76 -13.42
CA GLU A 245 41.62 -21.72 -14.34
C GLU A 245 40.23 -22.03 -14.92
N ALA A 246 39.96 -23.28 -15.26
CA ALA A 246 38.65 -23.71 -15.74
C ALA A 246 37.58 -23.59 -14.63
N LEU A 247 37.92 -24.02 -13.41
CA LEU A 247 37.04 -23.87 -12.24
C LEU A 247 36.75 -22.38 -11.95
N ALA A 248 37.77 -21.53 -11.97
CA ALA A 248 37.63 -20.09 -11.76
C ALA A 248 36.75 -19.43 -12.84
N SER A 249 36.96 -19.77 -14.12
CA SER A 249 36.15 -19.24 -15.23
C SER A 249 34.69 -19.67 -15.12
N VAL A 250 34.43 -20.93 -14.78
CA VAL A 250 33.07 -21.46 -14.60
C VAL A 250 32.38 -20.78 -13.41
N SER A 251 33.02 -20.72 -12.25
CA SER A 251 32.41 -20.04 -11.08
C SER A 251 32.16 -18.57 -11.33
N ALA A 252 33.09 -17.85 -11.97
CA ALA A 252 32.88 -16.45 -12.32
C ALA A 252 31.64 -16.26 -13.22
N LYS A 253 31.46 -17.10 -14.25
CA LYS A 253 30.28 -17.03 -15.14
C LYS A 253 28.97 -17.35 -14.41
N PHE A 254 28.98 -18.30 -13.47
CA PHE A 254 27.78 -18.65 -12.69
C PHE A 254 27.41 -17.60 -11.64
N LEU A 255 28.40 -16.94 -11.04
CA LEU A 255 28.19 -15.89 -10.04
C LEU A 255 27.83 -14.54 -10.68
N ASP A 256 28.02 -14.38 -11.98
CA ASP A 256 27.68 -13.17 -12.71
C ASP A 256 26.17 -12.86 -12.61
N GLY A 257 25.83 -11.58 -12.51
CA GLY A 257 24.46 -11.11 -12.31
C GLY A 257 23.88 -11.30 -10.90
N THR A 258 24.61 -11.90 -9.94
CA THR A 258 24.18 -12.01 -8.54
C THR A 258 24.76 -10.86 -7.71
N ASP A 259 23.92 -10.19 -6.92
CA ASP A 259 24.41 -9.20 -5.95
C ASP A 259 25.16 -9.90 -4.82
N LEU A 260 26.48 -9.74 -4.75
CA LEU A 260 27.35 -10.38 -3.75
C LEU A 260 28.05 -9.36 -2.83
N GLY A 261 27.62 -8.09 -2.86
CA GLY A 261 28.29 -7.02 -2.10
C GLY A 261 29.47 -6.36 -2.81
N GLY A 262 29.64 -6.62 -4.12
CA GLY A 262 30.60 -5.94 -4.99
C GLY A 262 31.42 -6.88 -5.89
N PRO A 263 32.12 -6.33 -6.91
CA PRO A 263 32.91 -7.13 -7.86
C PRO A 263 34.11 -7.83 -7.20
N GLU A 264 34.73 -7.22 -6.19
CA GLU A 264 35.84 -7.83 -5.45
C GLU A 264 35.41 -9.08 -4.68
N VAL A 265 34.24 -9.04 -4.02
CA VAL A 265 33.69 -10.20 -3.30
C VAL A 265 33.30 -11.31 -4.26
N SER A 266 32.74 -10.97 -5.43
CA SER A 266 32.43 -11.95 -6.49
C SER A 266 33.70 -12.66 -6.99
N LYS A 267 34.77 -11.92 -7.26
CA LYS A 267 36.06 -12.48 -7.67
C LYS A 267 36.69 -13.33 -6.56
N ALA A 268 36.62 -12.87 -5.32
CA ALA A 268 37.10 -13.61 -4.15
C ALA A 268 36.33 -14.93 -3.96
N LEU A 269 35.00 -14.91 -4.12
CA LEU A 269 34.14 -16.10 -4.07
C LEU A 269 34.47 -17.08 -5.20
N ALA A 270 34.67 -16.61 -6.43
CA ALA A 270 35.10 -17.46 -7.54
C ALA A 270 36.42 -18.18 -7.22
N GLY A 271 37.40 -17.46 -6.66
CA GLY A 271 38.65 -18.06 -6.17
C GLY A 271 38.42 -19.04 -5.01
N MET A 272 37.50 -18.75 -4.10
CA MET A 272 37.16 -19.63 -2.99
C MET A 272 36.41 -20.89 -3.44
N CYS A 273 35.61 -20.83 -4.52
CA CYS A 273 35.01 -22.01 -5.14
C CYS A 273 36.10 -23.01 -5.56
N VAL A 274 37.19 -22.51 -6.17
CA VAL A 274 38.34 -23.36 -6.55
C VAL A 274 38.96 -24.02 -5.31
N GLU A 275 39.23 -23.24 -4.25
CA GLU A 275 39.77 -23.75 -2.98
C GLU A 275 38.87 -24.81 -2.33
N LEU A 276 37.55 -24.60 -2.33
CA LEU A 276 36.60 -25.61 -1.84
C LEU A 276 36.75 -26.92 -2.61
N HIS A 277 36.83 -26.86 -3.94
CA HIS A 277 36.91 -28.05 -4.77
C HIS A 277 38.23 -28.80 -4.57
N THR A 278 39.36 -28.10 -4.65
CA THR A 278 40.71 -28.69 -4.55
C THR A 278 40.98 -29.22 -3.15
N SER A 279 40.56 -28.51 -2.09
CA SER A 279 40.72 -28.99 -0.71
C SER A 279 39.94 -30.27 -0.44
N VAL A 280 38.79 -30.48 -1.09
CA VAL A 280 38.02 -31.74 -0.99
C VAL A 280 38.72 -32.87 -1.76
N GLU A 281 39.35 -32.60 -2.91
CA GLU A 281 40.16 -33.59 -3.62
C GLU A 281 41.35 -34.07 -2.78
N GLU A 282 42.07 -33.13 -2.16
CA GLU A 282 43.14 -33.40 -1.21
C GLU A 282 42.63 -34.22 -0.02
N ALA A 283 41.51 -33.81 0.56
CA ALA A 283 40.89 -34.50 1.69
C ALA A 283 40.40 -35.91 1.31
N SER A 284 39.88 -36.11 0.10
CA SER A 284 39.45 -37.42 -0.40
C SER A 284 40.62 -38.39 -0.52
N THR A 285 41.78 -37.87 -0.98
CA THR A 285 43.04 -38.63 -1.05
C THR A 285 43.52 -39.01 0.36
N ARG A 286 43.51 -38.06 1.30
CA ARG A 286 43.81 -38.32 2.73
C ARG A 286 42.85 -39.33 3.35
N PHE A 287 41.55 -39.22 3.04
CA PHE A 287 40.49 -40.08 3.56
C PHE A 287 40.69 -41.54 3.14
N TYR A 288 41.10 -41.76 1.88
CA TYR A 288 41.48 -43.09 1.43
C TYR A 288 42.76 -43.60 2.09
N ALA A 289 43.78 -42.76 2.22
CA ALA A 289 45.05 -43.15 2.85
C ALA A 289 44.88 -43.56 4.32
N GLN A 290 44.06 -42.83 5.08
CA GLN A 290 43.88 -43.04 6.51
C GLN A 290 42.81 -44.08 6.84
N LEU A 291 41.67 -44.05 6.15
CA LEU A 291 40.48 -44.84 6.52
C LEU A 291 40.10 -45.89 5.47
N ARG A 292 40.83 -45.96 4.34
CA ARG A 292 40.52 -46.85 3.20
C ARG A 292 39.09 -46.67 2.66
N ARG A 293 38.53 -45.47 2.83
CA ARG A 293 37.23 -45.06 2.30
C ARG A 293 37.45 -44.20 1.05
N ARG A 294 36.78 -44.54 -0.04
CA ARG A 294 36.89 -43.81 -1.31
C ARG A 294 35.74 -42.82 -1.45
N PHE A 295 36.07 -41.60 -1.83
CA PHE A 295 35.10 -40.58 -2.21
C PHE A 295 35.63 -39.87 -3.46
N TYR A 296 34.72 -39.54 -4.37
CA TYR A 296 35.05 -38.93 -5.65
C TYR A 296 34.34 -37.58 -5.77
N THR A 297 35.13 -36.54 -5.99
CA THR A 297 34.64 -35.25 -6.46
C THR A 297 34.57 -35.26 -7.98
N THR A 298 33.62 -34.51 -8.54
CA THR A 298 33.46 -34.39 -9.98
C THR A 298 33.16 -32.94 -10.35
N PRO A 299 33.43 -32.53 -11.61
CA PRO A 299 33.01 -31.22 -12.09
C PRO A 299 31.50 -30.98 -11.98
N LYS A 300 30.67 -32.02 -12.13
CA LYS A 300 29.23 -31.89 -11.89
C LYS A 300 28.91 -31.53 -10.44
N SER A 301 29.60 -32.13 -9.47
CA SER A 301 29.44 -31.77 -8.05
C SER A 301 29.82 -30.32 -7.76
N TYR A 302 30.79 -29.77 -8.51
CA TYR A 302 31.15 -28.35 -8.47
C TYR A 302 30.05 -27.44 -9.00
N LEU A 303 29.49 -27.77 -10.16
CA LEU A 303 28.35 -27.03 -10.74
C LEU A 303 27.12 -27.10 -9.82
N ASP A 304 26.84 -28.27 -9.24
CA ASP A 304 25.74 -28.47 -8.30
C ASP A 304 25.94 -27.66 -7.02
N MET A 305 27.17 -27.54 -6.52
CA MET A 305 27.51 -26.70 -5.35
C MET A 305 27.22 -25.22 -5.62
N ILE A 306 27.67 -24.69 -6.76
CA ILE A 306 27.43 -23.27 -7.10
C ILE A 306 25.94 -23.01 -7.32
N SER A 307 25.26 -23.91 -8.02
CA SER A 307 23.81 -23.80 -8.24
C SER A 307 23.04 -23.83 -6.91
N LEU A 308 23.44 -24.72 -5.99
CA LEU A 308 22.85 -24.82 -4.67
C LEU A 308 23.10 -23.55 -3.85
N TYR A 309 24.32 -22.98 -3.93
CA TYR A 309 24.64 -21.72 -3.27
C TYR A 309 23.71 -20.59 -3.71
N LEU A 310 23.55 -20.38 -5.02
CA LEU A 310 22.70 -19.32 -5.56
C LEU A 310 21.23 -19.49 -5.12
N GLN A 311 20.73 -20.73 -5.15
CA GLN A 311 19.38 -21.06 -4.69
C GLN A 311 19.20 -20.80 -3.19
N LEU A 312 20.11 -21.31 -2.35
CA LEU A 312 20.04 -21.12 -0.90
C LEU A 312 20.19 -19.65 -0.51
N LEU A 313 21.06 -18.90 -1.20
CA LEU A 313 21.28 -17.48 -0.92
C LEU A 313 20.01 -16.69 -1.22
N ALA A 314 19.34 -16.96 -2.34
CA ALA A 314 18.07 -16.32 -2.67
C ALA A 314 16.99 -16.60 -1.61
N VAL A 315 16.83 -17.86 -1.20
CA VAL A 315 15.85 -18.27 -0.17
C VAL A 315 16.15 -17.59 1.16
N LYS A 316 17.41 -17.65 1.63
CA LYS A 316 17.80 -17.09 2.92
C LYS A 316 17.73 -15.56 2.96
N ARG A 317 18.05 -14.89 1.85
CA ARG A 317 17.86 -13.44 1.74
C ARG A 317 16.40 -13.05 1.87
N GLU A 318 15.50 -13.79 1.22
CA GLU A 318 14.08 -13.52 1.31
C GLU A 318 13.53 -13.78 2.72
N GLU A 319 13.95 -14.87 3.38
CA GLU A 319 13.60 -15.15 4.78
C GLU A 319 14.03 -14.00 5.72
N LEU A 320 15.30 -13.55 5.63
CA LEU A 320 15.80 -12.44 6.46
C LEU A 320 15.11 -11.12 6.11
N ARG A 321 14.86 -10.87 4.83
CA ARG A 321 14.16 -9.66 4.36
C ARG A 321 12.75 -9.60 4.95
N GLN A 322 11.98 -10.68 4.86
CA GLN A 322 10.62 -10.73 5.42
C GLN A 322 10.63 -10.55 6.94
N ALA A 323 11.56 -11.19 7.64
CA ALA A 323 11.70 -11.04 9.09
C ALA A 323 12.04 -9.59 9.48
N ARG A 324 12.99 -8.97 8.79
CA ARG A 324 13.36 -7.55 8.97
C ARG A 324 12.18 -6.63 8.69
N ASP A 325 11.55 -6.76 7.53
CA ASP A 325 10.47 -5.87 7.10
C ASP A 325 9.28 -5.95 8.05
N ARG A 326 8.98 -7.13 8.60
CA ARG A 326 7.95 -7.30 9.64
C ARG A 326 8.28 -6.49 10.89
N LEU A 327 9.51 -6.53 11.38
CA LEU A 327 9.94 -5.78 12.57
C LEU A 327 9.97 -4.28 12.31
N LEU A 328 10.52 -3.85 11.18
CA LEU A 328 10.57 -2.44 10.78
C LEU A 328 9.17 -1.84 10.60
N ASN A 329 8.25 -2.59 10.01
CA ASN A 329 6.85 -2.17 9.91
C ASN A 329 6.18 -2.03 11.29
N GLY A 330 6.45 -2.96 12.21
CA GLY A 330 6.01 -2.87 13.60
C GLY A 330 6.54 -1.63 14.32
N LEU A 331 7.85 -1.35 14.18
CA LEU A 331 8.51 -0.16 14.72
C LEU A 331 7.93 1.14 14.15
N ARG A 332 7.73 1.18 12.83
CA ARG A 332 7.11 2.33 12.17
C ARG A 332 5.71 2.59 12.72
N LYS A 333 4.90 1.55 12.91
CA LYS A 333 3.55 1.68 13.49
C LYS A 333 3.60 2.15 14.95
N LEU A 334 4.57 1.71 15.73
CA LEU A 334 4.79 2.22 17.09
C LEU A 334 5.18 3.70 17.08
N GLN A 335 6.10 4.11 16.20
CA GLN A 335 6.48 5.51 16.05
C GLN A 335 5.31 6.39 15.60
N GLU A 336 4.53 5.95 14.60
CA GLU A 336 3.31 6.64 14.16
C GLU A 336 2.34 6.80 15.33
N THR A 337 2.12 5.75 16.13
CA THR A 337 1.25 5.79 17.32
C THR A 337 1.77 6.75 18.39
N ASN A 338 3.07 6.72 18.68
CA ASN A 338 3.71 7.63 19.63
C ASN A 338 3.55 9.09 19.18
N SER A 339 3.76 9.38 17.90
CA SER A 339 3.60 10.75 17.37
C SER A 339 2.15 11.24 17.45
N LEU A 340 1.16 10.35 17.20
CA LEU A 340 -0.25 10.66 17.32
C LEU A 340 -0.65 10.92 18.79
N VAL A 341 -0.10 10.14 19.72
CA VAL A 341 -0.31 10.33 21.17
C VAL A 341 0.23 11.68 21.63
N GLU A 342 1.43 12.06 21.23
CA GLU A 342 2.01 13.36 21.56
C GLU A 342 1.21 14.52 20.94
N ALA A 343 0.76 14.38 19.69
CA ALA A 343 -0.12 15.38 19.07
C ALA A 343 -1.44 15.56 19.84
N MET A 344 -2.09 14.46 20.25
CA MET A 344 -3.32 14.51 21.07
C MET A 344 -3.08 15.11 22.46
N ARG A 345 -1.92 14.84 23.11
CA ARG A 345 -1.55 15.49 24.38
C ARG A 345 -1.43 16.99 24.23
N THR A 346 -0.79 17.42 23.14
CA THR A 346 -0.57 18.83 22.85
C THR A 346 -1.88 19.54 22.53
N GLU A 347 -2.77 18.92 21.74
CA GLU A 347 -4.11 19.46 21.44
C GLU A 347 -4.96 19.60 22.71
N LEU A 348 -4.96 18.59 23.59
CA LEU A 348 -5.72 18.63 24.84
C LEU A 348 -5.21 19.75 25.77
N ALA A 349 -3.89 19.90 25.88
CA ALA A 349 -3.26 20.96 26.68
C ALA A 349 -3.52 22.37 26.11
N ALA A 350 -3.54 22.52 24.78
CA ALA A 350 -3.75 23.81 24.11
C ALA A 350 -5.20 24.30 24.15
N LEU A 351 -6.19 23.40 24.18
CA LEU A 351 -7.62 23.78 24.20
C LEU A 351 -8.09 24.25 25.59
N GLN A 352 -7.45 23.82 26.67
CA GLN A 352 -7.79 24.20 28.05
C GLN A 352 -7.71 25.73 28.32
N PRO A 353 -6.64 26.46 27.93
CA PRO A 353 -6.60 27.92 28.09
C PRO A 353 -7.57 28.67 27.17
N VAL A 354 -7.92 28.13 26.00
CA VAL A 354 -8.87 28.76 25.06
C VAL A 354 -10.28 28.84 25.67
N LEU A 355 -10.70 27.81 26.38
CA LEU A 355 -12.00 27.79 27.08
C LEU A 355 -12.02 28.75 28.26
N ALA A 356 -10.93 28.86 29.02
CA ALA A 356 -10.80 29.84 30.10
C ALA A 356 -10.91 31.27 29.56
N ALA A 357 -10.18 31.59 28.48
CA ALA A 357 -10.23 32.91 27.84
C ALA A 357 -11.64 33.25 27.31
N LYS A 358 -12.36 32.27 26.74
CA LYS A 358 -13.75 32.47 26.29
C LYS A 358 -14.71 32.68 27.46
N ALA A 359 -14.52 32.00 28.59
CA ALA A 359 -15.34 32.20 29.78
C ALA A 359 -15.12 33.58 30.41
N GLU A 360 -13.87 34.04 30.44
CA GLU A 360 -13.52 35.39 30.92
C GLU A 360 -14.12 36.48 30.03
N ALA A 361 -14.03 36.32 28.70
CA ALA A 361 -14.65 37.25 27.74
C ALA A 361 -16.18 37.35 27.92
N THR A 362 -16.88 36.24 28.17
CA THR A 362 -18.33 36.27 28.45
C THR A 362 -18.64 36.96 29.78
N ALA A 363 -17.82 36.75 30.82
CA ALA A 363 -17.98 37.41 32.11
C ALA A 363 -17.82 38.94 32.02
N GLU A 364 -16.85 39.41 31.23
CA GLU A 364 -16.69 40.84 30.95
C GLU A 364 -17.89 41.43 30.20
N LEU A 365 -18.43 40.70 29.21
CA LEU A 365 -19.59 41.15 28.43
C LEU A 365 -20.83 41.28 29.33
N LEU A 366 -21.03 40.32 30.24
CA LEU A 366 -22.12 40.32 31.22
C LEU A 366 -22.03 41.55 32.15
N GLY A 367 -20.83 41.85 32.67
CA GLY A 367 -20.60 43.02 33.50
C GLY A 367 -20.74 44.37 32.77
N ARG A 368 -20.67 44.41 31.43
CA ARG A 368 -21.01 45.59 30.63
C ARG A 368 -22.53 45.73 30.47
N VAL A 369 -23.22 44.64 30.17
CA VAL A 369 -24.70 44.63 30.04
C VAL A 369 -25.38 45.05 31.33
N ASP A 370 -24.92 44.57 32.49
CA ASP A 370 -25.51 44.91 33.79
C ASP A 370 -25.34 46.40 34.12
N ARG A 371 -24.20 47.01 33.77
CA ARG A 371 -23.96 48.44 33.96
C ARG A 371 -24.85 49.29 33.06
N ASP A 372 -24.89 48.97 31.77
CA ASP A 372 -25.68 49.73 30.79
C ASP A 372 -27.19 49.56 31.04
N GLN A 373 -27.64 48.40 31.54
CA GLN A 373 -29.02 48.16 31.98
C GLN A 373 -29.39 49.02 33.20
N ALA A 374 -28.53 49.07 34.22
CA ALA A 374 -28.77 49.88 35.41
C ALA A 374 -28.82 51.38 35.09
N GLU A 375 -28.03 51.83 34.11
CA GLU A 375 -28.08 53.20 33.60
C GLU A 375 -29.37 53.48 32.81
N ALA A 376 -29.78 52.56 31.94
CA ALA A 376 -31.03 52.64 31.19
C ALA A 376 -32.26 52.74 32.11
N GLU A 377 -32.31 51.95 33.18
CA GLU A 377 -33.43 51.97 34.16
C GLU A 377 -33.53 53.28 34.93
N LYS A 378 -32.38 53.87 35.31
CA LYS A 378 -32.35 55.20 35.95
C LYS A 378 -32.89 56.29 35.01
N VAL A 379 -32.45 56.28 33.76
CA VAL A 379 -32.91 57.26 32.75
C VAL A 379 -34.40 57.05 32.45
N LYS A 380 -34.87 55.81 32.39
CA LYS A 380 -36.29 55.47 32.17
C LYS A 380 -37.19 56.02 33.28
N ALA A 381 -36.82 55.81 34.55
CA ALA A 381 -37.60 56.30 35.69
C ALA A 381 -37.74 57.84 35.70
N VAL A 382 -36.69 58.56 35.29
CA VAL A 382 -36.71 60.03 35.17
C VAL A 382 -37.65 60.48 34.05
N VAL A 383 -37.61 59.81 32.89
CA VAL A 383 -38.49 60.13 31.76
C VAL A 383 -39.96 59.86 32.09
N GLU A 384 -40.29 58.73 32.74
CA GLU A 384 -41.67 58.40 33.15
C GLU A 384 -42.24 59.42 34.14
N PHE A 385 -41.41 59.93 35.07
CA PHE A 385 -41.82 60.97 36.00
C PHE A 385 -42.11 62.31 35.30
N GLU A 386 -41.23 62.73 34.39
CA GLU A 386 -41.41 63.97 33.62
C GLU A 386 -42.58 63.88 32.62
N GLU A 387 -42.83 62.71 32.02
CA GLU A 387 -44.03 62.45 31.20
C GLU A 387 -45.32 62.67 31.98
N ALA A 388 -45.38 62.19 33.23
CA ALA A 388 -46.55 62.34 34.08
C ALA A 388 -46.81 63.79 34.48
N ASP A 389 -45.75 64.57 34.74
CA ASP A 389 -45.87 65.99 35.09
C ASP A 389 -46.29 66.86 33.90
N VAL A 390 -45.73 66.62 32.71
CA VAL A 390 -46.15 67.33 31.48
C VAL A 390 -47.61 67.02 31.14
N LYS A 391 -48.07 65.78 31.34
CA LYS A 391 -49.47 65.39 31.14
C LYS A 391 -50.42 66.09 32.11
N ARG A 392 -49.99 66.32 33.36
CA ARG A 392 -50.76 67.06 34.38
C ARG A 392 -50.89 68.54 34.00
N MET A 393 -49.81 69.16 33.50
CA MET A 393 -49.83 70.54 32.99
C MET A 393 -50.75 70.69 31.76
N GLN A 394 -50.81 69.67 30.91
CA GLN A 394 -51.65 69.65 29.71
C GLN A 394 -53.15 69.67 30.04
N GLN A 395 -53.56 68.87 31.03
CA GLN A 395 -54.95 68.84 31.51
C GLN A 395 -55.37 70.15 32.18
N ALA A 396 -54.49 70.76 32.98
CA ALA A 396 -54.78 72.03 33.64
C ALA A 396 -54.93 73.20 32.65
N THR A 397 -54.11 73.24 31.60
CA THR A 397 -54.17 74.29 30.56
C THR A 397 -55.44 74.18 29.71
N GLN A 398 -55.93 72.95 29.48
CA GLN A 398 -57.18 72.71 28.74
C GLN A 398 -58.42 73.16 29.53
N ALA A 399 -58.50 72.83 30.83
CA ALA A 399 -59.61 73.24 31.68
C ALA A 399 -59.75 74.77 31.79
N MET A 400 -58.63 75.50 31.81
CA MET A 400 -58.62 76.97 31.79
C MET A 400 -59.12 77.57 30.47
N ALA A 401 -59.02 76.83 29.35
CA ALA A 401 -59.52 77.28 28.05
C ALA A 401 -61.04 77.23 28.00
N ASP A 402 -61.61 76.13 28.50
CA ASP A 402 -63.05 75.84 28.44
C ASP A 402 -63.85 76.80 29.36
N GLU A 403 -63.28 77.16 30.52
CA GLU A 403 -63.90 78.08 31.48
C GLU A 403 -63.95 79.55 31.01
N ALA A 404 -62.98 79.98 30.18
CA ALA A 404 -62.97 81.34 29.62
C ALA A 404 -63.98 81.53 28.48
N GLN A 405 -64.37 80.45 27.79
CA GLN A 405 -65.32 80.48 26.69
C GLN A 405 -66.77 80.47 27.18
N ALA A 406 -67.08 79.71 28.24
CA ALA A 406 -68.43 79.62 28.81
C ALA A 406 -68.96 80.97 29.34
N ASP A 407 -68.11 81.80 29.93
CA ASP A 407 -68.50 83.12 30.48
C ASP A 407 -68.81 84.16 29.38
N LEU A 408 -68.29 83.98 28.16
CA LEU A 408 -68.51 84.92 27.04
C LEU A 408 -69.90 84.70 26.38
N ASP A 409 -70.41 83.47 26.45
CA ASP A 409 -71.67 83.06 25.81
C ASP A 409 -72.92 83.54 26.59
N GLU A 410 -72.78 84.02 27.84
CA GLU A 410 -73.89 84.51 28.67
C GLU A 410 -74.43 85.90 28.24
N ALA A 411 -73.58 86.77 27.66
CA ALA A 411 -73.95 88.16 27.35
C ALA A 411 -74.29 88.44 25.88
N LEU A 412 -73.86 87.58 24.95
CA LEU A 412 -74.12 87.74 23.51
C LEU A 412 -75.61 87.72 23.13
N PRO A 413 -76.49 86.86 23.72
CA PRO A 413 -77.89 86.78 23.31
C PRO A 413 -78.70 88.06 23.60
N ALA A 414 -78.39 88.74 24.71
CA ALA A 414 -79.10 89.96 25.12
C ALA A 414 -78.74 91.17 24.24
N LEU A 415 -77.51 91.21 23.73
CA LEU A 415 -77.02 92.25 22.82
C LEU A 415 -77.58 92.06 21.40
N GLU A 416 -77.60 90.83 20.89
CA GLU A 416 -78.12 90.50 19.56
C GLU A 416 -79.63 90.80 19.46
N ALA A 417 -80.41 90.42 20.49
CA ALA A 417 -81.85 90.71 20.54
C ALA A 417 -82.18 92.22 20.52
N ALA A 418 -81.33 93.05 21.13
CA ALA A 418 -81.51 94.50 21.15
C ALA A 418 -81.15 95.17 19.81
N LEU A 419 -80.11 94.68 19.14
CA LEU A 419 -79.71 95.15 17.80
C LEU A 419 -80.72 94.75 16.72
N ASP A 420 -81.33 93.56 16.83
CA ASP A 420 -82.38 93.13 15.91
C ASP A 420 -83.69 93.92 16.07
N SER A 421 -84.06 94.29 17.31
CA SER A 421 -85.20 95.17 17.58
C SER A 421 -85.02 96.57 16.96
N LEU A 422 -83.78 97.10 16.96
CA LEU A 422 -83.46 98.37 16.30
C LEU A 422 -83.51 98.30 14.77
N LYS A 423 -83.00 97.21 14.17
CA LYS A 423 -83.06 96.99 12.72
C LYS A 423 -84.50 96.89 12.20
N ALA A 424 -85.42 96.33 13.00
CA ALA A 424 -86.85 96.24 12.66
C ALA A 424 -87.52 97.62 12.46
N LEU A 425 -87.04 98.67 13.12
CA LEU A 425 -87.54 100.05 12.95
C LEU A 425 -87.15 100.70 11.59
N ASN A 426 -86.17 100.14 10.86
CA ASN A 426 -85.57 100.79 9.69
C ASN A 426 -85.92 100.14 8.32
N LYS A 427 -86.56 98.96 8.24
CA LYS A 427 -86.58 98.17 6.98
C LYS A 427 -87.89 97.60 6.42
N ALA A 428 -89.09 97.73 6.99
CA ALA A 428 -90.30 97.24 6.29
C ALA A 428 -91.68 97.85 6.71
N ARG A 429 -92.15 98.85 5.94
CA ARG A 429 -93.52 99.04 5.32
C ARG A 429 -94.82 98.86 6.17
N PRO A 430 -95.88 99.70 6.04
CA PRO A 430 -96.00 101.12 5.71
C PRO A 430 -96.81 101.89 6.79
N ARG A 431 -96.14 102.56 7.71
CA ARG A 431 -96.54 103.92 8.14
C ARG A 431 -95.26 104.71 8.25
N PRO A 432 -95.04 105.76 7.43
CA PRO A 432 -93.94 106.67 7.69
C PRO A 432 -94.30 107.38 8.99
N ASN A 433 -93.38 107.38 9.97
CA ASN A 433 -93.27 108.38 11.06
C ASN A 433 -93.17 107.89 12.51
N ASP A 434 -92.67 106.69 12.83
CA ASP A 434 -92.50 106.32 14.26
C ASP A 434 -91.43 107.17 14.98
N ILE A 435 -90.30 107.49 14.35
CA ILE A 435 -89.27 108.40 14.91
C ILE A 435 -89.70 109.88 14.77
N VAL A 436 -90.47 110.22 13.73
CA VAL A 436 -91.03 111.57 13.53
C VAL A 436 -92.15 111.86 14.55
N GLU A 437 -92.89 110.84 15.00
CA GLU A 437 -93.90 110.91 16.07
C GLU A 437 -93.26 111.34 17.38
N ILE A 438 -92.14 110.73 17.75
CA ILE A 438 -91.36 111.15 18.92
C ILE A 438 -90.87 112.61 18.75
N LYS A 439 -90.46 113.01 17.53
CA LYS A 439 -89.96 114.37 17.25
C LYS A 439 -91.08 115.43 17.20
N SER A 440 -92.32 115.08 16.88
CA SER A 440 -93.41 116.05 16.73
C SER A 440 -94.03 116.50 18.05
N PHE A 441 -93.70 115.85 19.17
CA PHE A 441 -94.18 116.27 20.49
C PHE A 441 -93.70 117.70 20.85
N PRO A 442 -94.62 118.63 21.20
CA PRO A 442 -94.27 119.92 21.79
C PRO A 442 -93.67 119.75 23.19
N LYS A 443 -94.16 118.74 23.94
CA LYS A 443 -93.65 118.30 25.24
C LYS A 443 -93.80 116.78 25.34
N PRO A 444 -92.72 116.00 25.49
CA PRO A 444 -92.77 114.53 25.42
C PRO A 444 -93.40 113.89 26.68
N PRO A 445 -94.00 112.69 26.56
CA PRO A 445 -94.38 111.87 27.72
C PRO A 445 -93.15 111.50 28.59
N PRO A 446 -93.30 111.36 29.91
CA PRO A 446 -92.17 111.17 30.83
C PRO A 446 -91.26 109.98 30.51
N LEU A 447 -91.80 108.80 30.16
CA LEU A 447 -90.97 107.62 29.88
C LEU A 447 -90.26 107.69 28.53
N VAL A 448 -90.85 108.38 27.56
CA VAL A 448 -90.21 108.65 26.27
C VAL A 448 -89.03 109.61 26.44
N GLN A 449 -89.21 110.63 27.29
CA GLN A 449 -88.14 111.55 27.64
C GLN A 449 -86.98 110.82 28.36
N MET A 450 -87.26 110.00 29.36
CA MET A 450 -86.24 109.19 30.06
C MET A 450 -85.46 108.26 29.11
N THR A 451 -86.15 107.66 28.15
CA THR A 451 -85.51 106.78 27.16
C THR A 451 -84.50 107.52 26.29
N LEU A 452 -84.85 108.74 25.89
CA LEU A 452 -84.00 109.53 25.01
C LEU A 452 -82.87 110.20 25.77
N GLU A 453 -83.10 110.59 27.03
CA GLU A 453 -82.04 111.00 27.95
C GLU A 453 -81.03 109.85 28.16
N ALA A 454 -81.49 108.60 28.32
CA ALA A 454 -80.62 107.43 28.43
C ALA A 454 -79.78 107.19 27.17
N VAL A 455 -80.36 107.36 25.97
CA VAL A 455 -79.61 107.30 24.70
C VAL A 455 -78.60 108.45 24.58
N CYS A 456 -78.97 109.67 25.00
CA CYS A 456 -78.07 110.83 25.02
C CYS A 456 -76.89 110.58 25.96
N ILE A 457 -77.12 109.96 27.12
CA ILE A 457 -76.06 109.60 28.08
C ILE A 457 -75.08 108.62 27.44
N LEU A 458 -75.55 107.57 26.77
CA LEU A 458 -74.68 106.59 26.09
C LEU A 458 -73.86 107.23 24.97
N LYS A 459 -74.42 108.22 24.25
CA LYS A 459 -73.69 109.03 23.26
C LYS A 459 -72.86 110.17 23.85
N GLN A 460 -72.85 110.33 25.18
CA GLN A 460 -72.14 111.38 25.92
C GLN A 460 -72.59 112.82 25.61
N GLU A 461 -73.86 112.98 25.27
CA GLU A 461 -74.51 114.26 24.99
C GLU A 461 -75.37 114.74 26.18
N LYS A 462 -75.76 116.02 26.19
CA LYS A 462 -76.56 116.58 27.31
C LYS A 462 -77.96 115.94 27.37
N PRO A 463 -78.40 115.46 28.54
CA PRO A 463 -79.70 114.80 28.70
C PRO A 463 -80.81 115.85 28.88
N ASP A 464 -81.08 116.61 27.82
CA ASP A 464 -82.24 117.49 27.74
C ASP A 464 -83.03 117.22 26.44
N TRP A 465 -84.29 117.65 26.41
CA TRP A 465 -85.19 117.36 25.30
C TRP A 465 -84.72 118.00 23.99
N ASP A 466 -84.15 119.20 24.03
CA ASP A 466 -83.67 119.89 22.83
C ASP A 466 -82.49 119.16 22.17
N THR A 467 -81.56 118.63 22.98
CA THR A 467 -80.43 117.83 22.47
C THR A 467 -80.90 116.46 21.98
N ALA A 468 -81.81 115.81 22.70
CA ALA A 468 -82.43 114.55 22.26
C ALA A 468 -83.15 114.71 20.89
N LYS A 469 -83.87 115.82 20.71
CA LYS A 469 -84.59 116.13 19.46
C LYS A 469 -83.66 116.41 18.29
N ARG A 470 -82.49 117.01 18.55
CA ARG A 470 -81.40 117.20 17.57
C ARG A 470 -80.85 115.85 17.12
N ILE A 471 -80.47 114.99 18.07
CA ILE A 471 -79.85 113.68 17.81
C ILE A 471 -80.82 112.75 17.05
N LEU A 472 -82.12 112.76 17.38
CA LEU A 472 -83.15 112.04 16.63
C LEU A 472 -83.37 112.57 15.20
N GLY A 473 -82.96 113.80 14.90
CA GLY A 473 -83.07 114.42 13.59
C GLY A 473 -81.90 114.13 12.64
N GLU A 474 -80.84 113.49 13.13
CA GLU A 474 -79.64 113.16 12.34
C GLU A 474 -79.94 111.95 11.42
N GLY A 475 -79.68 112.10 10.10
CA GLY A 475 -80.06 111.11 9.08
C GLY A 475 -79.39 109.72 9.23
N ASN A 476 -78.41 109.57 10.13
CA ASN A 476 -77.66 108.36 10.44
C ASN A 476 -77.87 107.83 11.87
N PHE A 477 -78.85 108.37 12.62
CA PHE A 477 -79.08 108.01 14.03
C PHE A 477 -79.16 106.51 14.29
N MET A 478 -79.97 105.76 13.54
CA MET A 478 -80.12 104.30 13.74
C MET A 478 -78.81 103.53 13.47
N ARG A 479 -78.07 103.91 12.43
CA ARG A 479 -76.79 103.27 12.06
C ARG A 479 -75.75 103.46 13.16
N SER A 480 -75.71 104.64 13.77
CA SER A 480 -74.79 104.94 14.87
C SER A 480 -75.09 104.20 16.18
N LEU A 481 -76.28 103.60 16.33
CA LEU A 481 -76.60 102.72 17.46
C LEU A 481 -76.18 101.26 17.18
N GLU A 482 -76.23 100.83 15.90
CA GLU A 482 -75.76 99.50 15.47
C GLU A 482 -74.23 99.39 15.49
N GLU A 483 -73.53 100.45 15.07
CA GLU A 483 -72.07 100.51 14.98
C GLU A 483 -71.41 101.04 16.28
N PHE A 484 -72.17 101.11 17.38
CA PHE A 484 -71.66 101.64 18.65
C PHE A 484 -70.58 100.72 19.24
N ASP A 485 -69.45 101.32 19.63
CA ASP A 485 -68.33 100.60 20.26
C ASP A 485 -68.71 100.13 21.67
N LYS A 486 -69.15 98.88 21.74
CA LYS A 486 -69.61 98.19 22.93
C LYS A 486 -68.47 97.71 23.84
N ASP A 487 -67.24 97.62 23.33
CA ASP A 487 -66.07 97.13 24.06
C ASP A 487 -65.35 98.26 24.83
N SER A 488 -65.68 99.53 24.55
CA SER A 488 -65.00 100.71 25.12
C SER A 488 -65.95 101.80 25.68
N ILE A 489 -66.96 101.42 26.47
CA ILE A 489 -67.86 102.38 27.13
C ILE A 489 -67.22 102.91 28.44
N PRO A 490 -67.00 104.22 28.60
CA PRO A 490 -66.41 104.76 29.83
C PRO A 490 -67.28 104.54 31.07
N ASP A 491 -66.66 104.18 32.20
CA ASP A 491 -67.38 103.86 33.46
C ASP A 491 -68.25 105.01 34.00
N GLY A 492 -67.84 106.26 33.75
CA GLY A 492 -68.61 107.44 34.13
C GLY A 492 -69.94 107.57 33.38
N VAL A 493 -70.05 106.98 32.19
CA VAL A 493 -71.26 107.00 31.34
C VAL A 493 -72.26 105.95 31.81
N ILE A 494 -71.80 104.73 32.07
CA ILE A 494 -72.63 103.62 32.59
C ILE A 494 -73.23 103.98 33.94
N LYS A 495 -72.45 104.60 34.85
CA LYS A 495 -72.94 105.02 36.17
C LYS A 495 -74.08 106.04 36.10
N LYS A 496 -74.08 106.89 35.07
CA LYS A 496 -75.16 107.84 34.79
C LYS A 496 -76.37 107.12 34.19
N LEU A 497 -76.14 106.18 33.27
CA LEU A 497 -77.18 105.37 32.64
C LEU A 497 -77.95 104.49 33.64
N ARG A 498 -77.27 103.92 34.64
CA ARG A 498 -77.89 103.07 35.68
C ARG A 498 -79.00 103.75 36.47
N ARG A 499 -78.90 105.07 36.69
CA ARG A 499 -79.96 105.84 37.35
C ARG A 499 -81.31 105.74 36.63
N TYR A 500 -81.28 105.46 35.33
CA TYR A 500 -82.47 105.24 34.51
C TYR A 500 -82.81 103.74 34.42
N ILE A 501 -81.82 102.85 34.25
CA ILE A 501 -82.04 101.40 34.13
C ILE A 501 -82.59 100.77 35.41
N ASP A 502 -82.20 101.27 36.58
CA ASP A 502 -82.64 100.76 37.89
C ASP A 502 -84.04 101.27 38.29
N ASP A 503 -84.63 102.19 37.51
CA ASP A 503 -86.00 102.66 37.74
C ASP A 503 -87.03 101.55 37.39
N PRO A 504 -87.90 101.12 38.32
CA PRO A 504 -88.87 100.04 38.06
C PRO A 504 -89.86 100.37 36.94
N THR A 505 -90.07 101.65 36.63
CA THR A 505 -90.99 102.11 35.57
C THR A 505 -90.32 102.15 34.19
N TYR A 506 -88.99 102.06 34.13
CA TYR A 506 -88.18 102.11 32.91
C TYR A 506 -87.89 100.70 32.37
N THR A 507 -88.96 99.97 32.05
CA THR A 507 -88.88 98.67 31.35
C THR A 507 -89.37 98.78 29.92
N PRO A 508 -88.87 97.93 28.99
CA PRO A 508 -89.35 97.91 27.61
C PRO A 508 -90.88 97.83 27.51
N GLU A 509 -91.54 97.02 28.35
CA GLU A 509 -92.99 96.85 28.34
C GLU A 509 -93.73 98.09 28.85
N SER A 510 -93.15 98.85 29.78
CA SER A 510 -93.74 100.07 30.33
C SER A 510 -93.57 101.24 29.37
N VAL A 511 -92.41 101.36 28.72
CA VAL A 511 -92.13 102.36 27.68
C VAL A 511 -93.00 102.11 26.44
N ALA A 512 -93.24 100.85 26.07
CA ALA A 512 -94.09 100.48 24.93
C ALA A 512 -95.54 100.99 25.04
N LYS A 513 -96.06 101.19 26.25
CA LYS A 513 -97.40 101.75 26.49
C LYS A 513 -97.49 103.24 26.13
N GLN A 514 -96.37 103.97 26.18
CA GLN A 514 -96.29 105.41 25.84
C GLN A 514 -95.76 105.64 24.42
N SER A 515 -94.81 104.83 23.95
CA SER A 515 -94.37 104.80 22.56
C SER A 515 -93.69 103.48 22.24
N LYS A 516 -94.16 102.78 21.19
CA LYS A 516 -93.51 101.56 20.69
C LYS A 516 -92.13 101.85 20.10
N ALA A 517 -91.92 103.02 19.50
CA ALA A 517 -90.64 103.43 18.96
C ALA A 517 -89.59 103.69 20.06
N ALA A 518 -90.03 104.19 21.23
CA ALA A 518 -89.16 104.36 22.39
C ALA A 518 -88.79 103.01 23.05
N MET A 519 -89.63 101.98 22.95
CA MET A 519 -89.32 100.65 23.53
C MET A 519 -88.00 100.06 23.00
N SER A 520 -87.77 100.10 21.69
CA SER A 520 -86.56 99.53 21.09
C SER A 520 -85.29 100.28 21.52
N LEU A 521 -85.39 101.61 21.69
CA LEU A 521 -84.29 102.43 22.24
C LEU A 521 -84.03 102.08 23.71
N CYS A 522 -85.09 101.85 24.50
CA CYS A 522 -84.97 101.38 25.88
C CYS A 522 -84.28 100.00 25.97
N MET A 523 -84.66 99.02 25.13
CA MET A 523 -84.02 97.70 25.10
C MET A 523 -82.52 97.78 24.79
N TRP A 524 -82.14 98.60 23.82
CA TRP A 524 -80.74 98.83 23.45
C TRP A 524 -79.93 99.44 24.59
N THR A 525 -80.46 100.46 25.28
CA THR A 525 -79.74 101.05 26.42
C THR A 525 -79.49 100.06 27.56
N ARG A 526 -80.41 99.11 27.81
CA ARG A 526 -80.24 98.08 28.83
C ARG A 526 -79.23 97.00 28.43
N ALA A 527 -79.24 96.58 27.16
CA ALA A 527 -78.31 95.56 26.66
C ALA A 527 -76.83 96.02 26.73
N MET A 528 -76.57 97.32 26.55
CA MET A 528 -75.22 97.89 26.63
C MET A 528 -74.62 97.88 28.05
N ASP A 529 -75.43 97.96 29.11
CA ASP A 529 -74.95 97.78 30.50
C ASP A 529 -74.62 96.29 30.81
N VAL A 530 -75.43 95.36 30.28
CA VAL A 530 -75.21 93.91 30.46
C VAL A 530 -73.91 93.44 29.78
N TYR A 531 -73.65 93.89 28.55
CA TYR A 531 -72.45 93.50 27.81
C TYR A 531 -71.14 94.00 28.46
N ASN A 532 -71.10 95.26 28.89
CA ASN A 532 -69.92 95.83 29.57
C ASN A 532 -69.60 95.08 30.89
N ARG A 533 -70.63 94.63 31.62
CA ARG A 533 -70.45 93.86 32.85
C ARG A 533 -69.72 92.54 32.60
N VAL A 534 -70.03 91.85 31.51
CA VAL A 534 -69.44 90.53 31.20
C VAL A 534 -68.07 90.67 30.52
N ALA A 535 -67.87 91.65 29.64
CA ALA A 535 -66.59 91.90 28.99
C ALA A 535 -65.42 92.13 29.99
N LYS A 536 -65.68 92.80 31.13
CA LYS A 536 -64.67 93.01 32.18
C LYS A 536 -64.28 91.76 32.97
N VAL A 537 -65.11 90.71 32.94
CA VAL A 537 -64.84 89.45 33.67
C VAL A 537 -63.97 88.50 32.84
N VAL A 538 -64.05 88.55 31.50
CA VAL A 538 -63.40 87.57 30.61
C VAL A 538 -61.97 87.97 30.18
N GLU A 539 -61.66 89.27 30.12
CA GLU A 539 -60.33 89.75 29.68
C GLU A 539 -59.13 89.25 30.54
N PRO A 540 -59.21 89.18 31.89
CA PRO A 540 -58.14 88.61 32.70
C PRO A 540 -57.90 87.10 32.48
N LYS A 541 -58.94 86.36 32.06
CA LYS A 541 -58.85 84.90 31.82
C LYS A 541 -58.12 84.58 30.50
N ARG A 542 -58.31 85.40 29.46
CA ARG A 542 -57.62 85.24 28.15
C ARG A 542 -56.10 85.44 28.24
N GLN A 543 -55.61 86.34 29.09
CA GLN A 543 -54.16 86.53 29.28
C GLN A 543 -53.50 85.37 30.03
N LYS A 544 -54.17 84.83 31.06
CA LYS A 544 -53.65 83.67 31.82
C LYS A 544 -53.55 82.40 30.98
N LEU A 545 -54.51 82.17 30.08
CA LEU A 545 -54.48 81.03 29.17
C LEU A 545 -53.25 81.02 28.25
N ARG A 546 -52.86 82.19 27.73
CA ARG A 546 -51.74 82.33 26.80
C ARG A 546 -50.40 81.99 27.45
N GLN A 547 -50.19 82.42 28.70
CA GLN A 547 -48.98 82.12 29.46
C GLN A 547 -48.84 80.63 29.79
N ALA A 548 -49.95 79.94 30.10
CA ALA A 548 -49.94 78.51 30.39
C ALA A 548 -49.61 77.66 29.14
N GLN A 549 -50.06 78.08 27.95
CA GLN A 549 -49.77 77.40 26.69
C GLN A 549 -48.29 77.46 26.28
N GLU A 550 -47.61 78.59 26.50
CA GLU A 550 -46.17 78.72 26.21
C GLU A 550 -45.30 77.83 27.13
N GLN A 551 -45.66 77.72 28.42
CA GLN A 551 -44.96 76.84 29.36
C GLN A 551 -45.12 75.36 28.99
N LEU A 552 -46.30 74.95 28.53
CA LEU A 552 -46.56 73.59 28.06
C LEU A 552 -45.72 73.23 26.82
N ALA A 553 -45.55 74.17 25.88
CA ALA A 553 -44.76 73.92 24.66
C ALA A 553 -43.28 73.68 24.98
N SER A 554 -42.70 74.46 25.91
CA SER A 554 -41.32 74.28 26.35
C SER A 554 -41.10 72.94 27.06
N ALA A 555 -42.05 72.51 27.89
CA ALA A 555 -41.93 71.26 28.65
C ALA A 555 -42.00 70.01 27.74
N ASN A 556 -42.85 70.04 26.71
CA ASN A 556 -42.94 68.96 25.71
C ASN A 556 -41.66 68.80 24.88
N ALA A 557 -40.97 69.88 24.53
CA ALA A 557 -39.72 69.82 23.77
C ALA A 557 -38.58 69.18 24.58
N ALA A 558 -38.48 69.47 25.88
CA ALA A 558 -37.49 68.86 26.77
C ALA A 558 -37.73 67.35 26.97
N LEU A 559 -39.01 66.95 27.06
CA LEU A 559 -39.41 65.56 27.19
C LEU A 559 -39.04 64.73 25.96
N ALA A 560 -39.27 65.26 24.76
CA ALA A 560 -38.95 64.59 23.50
C ALA A 560 -37.44 64.30 23.34
N ALA A 561 -36.57 65.22 23.78
CA ALA A 561 -35.12 65.04 23.75
C ALA A 561 -34.66 63.89 24.68
N LYS A 562 -35.22 63.81 25.89
CA LYS A 562 -34.89 62.73 26.84
C LYS A 562 -35.46 61.37 26.41
N GLN A 563 -36.65 61.34 25.79
CA GLN A 563 -37.21 60.13 25.16
C GLN A 563 -36.35 59.62 23.99
N ALA A 564 -35.66 60.48 23.25
CA ALA A 564 -34.73 60.07 22.20
C ALA A 564 -33.45 59.45 22.78
N ALA A 565 -32.87 60.07 23.81
CA ALA A 565 -31.71 59.53 24.52
C ALA A 565 -32.01 58.18 25.19
N LEU A 566 -33.21 58.02 25.78
CA LEU A 566 -33.66 56.74 26.34
C LEU A 566 -33.74 55.64 25.27
N ARG A 567 -34.25 55.96 24.06
CA ARG A 567 -34.33 54.99 22.95
C ARG A 567 -32.96 54.48 22.52
N GLU A 568 -31.97 55.37 22.41
CA GLU A 568 -30.61 54.99 22.00
C GLU A 568 -29.94 54.05 23.02
N VAL A 569 -30.11 54.33 24.31
CA VAL A 569 -29.56 53.49 25.39
C VAL A 569 -30.28 52.13 25.44
N VAL A 570 -31.61 52.11 25.26
CA VAL A 570 -32.38 50.85 25.20
C VAL A 570 -31.98 49.99 23.99
N GLU A 571 -31.80 50.57 22.80
CA GLU A 571 -31.34 49.82 21.62
C GLU A 571 -29.93 49.26 21.80
N ARG A 572 -29.03 50.02 22.44
CA ARG A 572 -27.67 49.57 22.76
C ARG A 572 -27.69 48.39 23.73
N VAL A 573 -28.50 48.47 24.77
CA VAL A 573 -28.70 47.39 25.75
C VAL A 573 -29.32 46.15 25.11
N GLU A 574 -30.30 46.30 24.21
CA GLU A 574 -30.86 45.17 23.46
C GLU A 574 -29.84 44.52 22.52
N GLY A 575 -29.02 45.32 21.84
CA GLY A 575 -27.94 44.82 20.98
C GLY A 575 -26.91 44.01 21.79
N LEU A 576 -26.46 44.54 22.93
CA LEU A 576 -25.54 43.83 23.83
C LEU A 576 -26.19 42.59 24.44
N ARG A 577 -27.50 42.59 24.75
CA ARG A 577 -28.24 41.40 25.19
C ARG A 577 -28.30 40.30 24.13
N ARG A 578 -28.49 40.64 22.85
CA ARG A 578 -28.45 39.66 21.76
C ARG A 578 -27.06 39.05 21.63
N GLN A 579 -26.01 39.86 21.65
CA GLN A 579 -24.62 39.38 21.64
C GLN A 579 -24.29 38.51 22.85
N LEU A 580 -24.78 38.89 24.04
CA LEU A 580 -24.62 38.08 25.25
C LEU A 580 -25.36 36.75 25.13
N ALA A 581 -26.59 36.73 24.62
CA ALA A 581 -27.36 35.52 24.45
C ALA A 581 -26.71 34.56 23.42
N GLU A 582 -26.19 35.10 22.31
CA GLU A 582 -25.46 34.32 21.30
C GLU A 582 -24.16 33.76 21.87
N THR A 583 -23.34 34.60 22.51
CA THR A 583 -22.06 34.17 23.11
C THR A 583 -22.26 33.20 24.29
N GLN A 584 -23.30 33.37 25.11
CA GLN A 584 -23.66 32.42 26.16
C GLN A 584 -24.19 31.11 25.60
N ALA A 585 -25.02 31.13 24.55
CA ALA A 585 -25.49 29.91 23.90
C ALA A 585 -24.33 29.13 23.27
N GLU A 586 -23.41 29.83 22.60
CA GLU A 586 -22.21 29.23 22.01
C GLU A 586 -21.25 28.71 23.09
N GLN A 587 -21.03 29.47 24.17
CA GLN A 587 -20.23 29.01 25.32
C GLN A 587 -20.88 27.79 25.98
N LYS A 588 -22.19 27.79 26.19
CA LYS A 588 -22.91 26.68 26.82
C LYS A 588 -22.84 25.42 25.97
N HIS A 589 -23.06 25.54 24.65
CA HIS A 589 -22.89 24.44 23.70
C HIS A 589 -21.44 23.92 23.68
N LEU A 590 -20.44 24.82 23.64
CA LEU A 590 -19.03 24.45 23.64
C LEU A 590 -18.61 23.79 24.96
N ASN A 591 -19.07 24.30 26.12
CA ASN A 591 -18.58 23.91 27.44
C ASN A 591 -19.36 22.74 28.05
N GLU A 592 -20.67 22.61 27.78
CA GLU A 592 -21.52 21.55 28.34
C GLU A 592 -21.66 20.32 27.42
N GLN A 593 -21.51 20.48 26.09
CA GLN A 593 -21.73 19.39 25.14
C GLN A 593 -20.45 19.04 24.37
N ALA A 594 -19.94 19.96 23.55
CA ALA A 594 -18.86 19.64 22.61
C ALA A 594 -17.50 19.38 23.28
N TRP A 595 -17.12 20.17 24.30
CA TRP A 595 -15.84 20.02 24.99
C TRP A 595 -15.77 18.77 25.90
N PRO A 596 -16.75 18.48 26.78
CA PRO A 596 -16.69 17.30 27.63
C PRO A 596 -16.62 16.02 26.81
N GLU A 597 -17.38 15.92 25.71
CA GLU A 597 -17.32 14.78 24.81
C GLU A 597 -15.97 14.65 24.10
N LYS A 598 -15.45 15.75 23.52
CA LYS A 598 -14.16 15.73 22.82
C LYS A 598 -12.99 15.48 23.77
N ALA A 599 -13.00 16.10 24.95
CA ALA A 599 -11.99 15.92 25.99
C ALA A 599 -12.04 14.51 26.58
N ASP A 600 -13.22 13.97 26.86
CA ASP A 600 -13.37 12.60 27.39
C ASP A 600 -12.98 11.55 26.35
N LEU A 601 -13.36 11.73 25.08
CA LEU A 601 -12.91 10.86 23.98
C LEU A 601 -11.39 10.91 23.81
N THR A 602 -10.80 12.12 23.80
CA THR A 602 -9.36 12.31 23.65
C THR A 602 -8.59 11.74 24.84
N ARG A 603 -9.09 11.94 26.06
CA ARG A 603 -8.56 11.34 27.29
C ARG A 603 -8.62 9.82 27.25
N LYS A 604 -9.76 9.23 26.89
CA LYS A 604 -9.91 7.77 26.75
C LYS A 604 -8.98 7.20 25.68
N ARG A 605 -8.83 7.90 24.54
CA ARG A 605 -7.86 7.54 23.49
C ARG A 605 -6.43 7.62 24.01
N LEU A 606 -6.08 8.68 24.73
CA LEU A 606 -4.77 8.88 25.36
C LEU A 606 -4.45 7.82 26.39
N GLU A 607 -5.41 7.42 27.23
CA GLU A 607 -5.20 6.39 28.23
C GLU A 607 -4.97 5.01 27.59
N ARG A 608 -5.78 4.65 26.58
CA ARG A 608 -5.63 3.40 25.84
C ARG A 608 -4.33 3.37 25.05
N ALA A 609 -4.02 4.46 24.34
CA ALA A 609 -2.78 4.56 23.57
C ALA A 609 -1.56 4.65 24.50
N GLY A 610 -1.67 5.29 25.66
CA GLY A 610 -0.66 5.29 26.72
C GLY A 610 -0.34 3.89 27.22
N LYS A 611 -1.37 3.08 27.53
CA LYS A 611 -1.21 1.66 27.91
C LYS A 611 -0.54 0.83 26.82
N LEU A 612 -0.92 1.06 25.56
CA LEU A 612 -0.33 0.36 24.40
C LEU A 612 1.14 0.75 24.19
N THR A 613 1.45 2.04 24.22
CA THR A 613 2.79 2.59 24.00
C THR A 613 3.74 2.23 25.14
N SER A 614 3.27 2.24 26.39
CA SER A 614 4.06 1.76 27.53
C SER A 614 4.28 0.25 27.48
N GLY A 615 3.24 -0.53 27.15
CA GLY A 615 3.34 -2.00 27.09
C GLY A 615 4.21 -2.51 25.94
N LEU A 616 4.36 -1.74 24.87
CA LEU A 616 5.18 -2.07 23.69
C LEU A 616 6.50 -1.29 23.64
N ALA A 617 6.85 -0.50 24.67
CA ALA A 617 8.08 0.28 24.68
C ALA A 617 9.33 -0.62 24.65
N ASP A 618 9.40 -1.57 25.59
CA ASP A 618 10.51 -2.54 25.67
C ASP A 618 10.57 -3.42 24.42
N GLU A 619 9.39 -3.78 23.90
CA GLU A 619 9.25 -4.57 22.68
C GLU A 619 9.74 -3.80 21.45
N GLY A 620 9.50 -2.49 21.38
CA GLY A 620 10.05 -1.61 20.35
C GLY A 620 11.59 -1.55 20.40
N VAL A 621 12.20 -1.44 21.59
CA VAL A 621 13.66 -1.51 21.71
C VAL A 621 14.19 -2.87 21.24
N ARG A 622 13.52 -3.95 21.64
CA ARG A 622 13.88 -5.31 21.24
C ARG A 622 13.77 -5.52 19.72
N TRP A 623 12.69 -5.05 19.10
CA TRP A 623 12.52 -5.13 17.65
C TRP A 623 13.58 -4.34 16.90
N GLY A 624 13.95 -3.16 17.40
CA GLY A 624 15.04 -2.34 16.83
C GLY A 624 16.39 -3.06 16.89
N ALA A 625 16.74 -3.60 18.06
CA ALA A 625 17.96 -4.39 18.22
C ALA A 625 17.97 -5.65 17.35
N THR A 626 16.84 -6.36 17.25
CA THR A 626 16.70 -7.55 16.42
C THR A 626 16.81 -7.20 14.93
N ALA A 627 16.20 -6.11 14.48
CA ALA A 627 16.29 -5.66 13.10
C ALA A 627 17.73 -5.31 12.71
N ALA A 628 18.48 -4.62 13.59
CA ALA A 628 19.89 -4.34 13.39
C ALA A 628 20.74 -5.62 13.33
N ALA A 629 20.47 -6.59 14.20
CA ALA A 629 21.16 -7.90 14.16
C ALA A 629 20.87 -8.67 12.87
N ILE A 630 19.62 -8.60 12.35
CA ILE A 630 19.25 -9.20 11.06
C ILE A 630 19.99 -8.51 9.91
N GLU A 631 20.14 -7.19 9.93
CA GLU A 631 20.89 -6.46 8.90
C GLU A 631 22.37 -6.84 8.88
N GLU A 632 22.99 -7.03 10.05
CA GLU A 632 24.38 -7.50 10.13
C GLU A 632 24.49 -8.95 9.66
N SER A 633 23.58 -9.82 10.08
CA SER A 633 23.52 -11.22 9.61
C SER A 633 23.31 -11.29 8.08
N ALA A 634 22.52 -10.38 7.50
CA ALA A 634 22.31 -10.32 6.05
C ALA A 634 23.59 -10.00 5.26
N ARG A 635 24.56 -9.29 5.86
CA ARG A 635 25.88 -9.04 5.26
C ARG A 635 26.74 -10.31 5.29
N LEU A 636 26.79 -10.99 6.43
CA LEU A 636 27.56 -12.22 6.62
C LEU A 636 26.97 -13.44 5.88
N LEU A 637 25.69 -13.36 5.51
CA LEU A 637 24.95 -14.40 4.81
C LEU A 637 25.63 -14.86 3.50
N VAL A 638 26.33 -13.94 2.82
CA VAL A 638 27.03 -14.23 1.57
C VAL A 638 28.05 -15.36 1.74
N GLY A 639 28.89 -15.29 2.77
CA GLY A 639 29.87 -16.32 3.10
C GLY A 639 29.26 -17.50 3.85
N ASP A 640 28.32 -17.27 4.77
CA ASP A 640 27.73 -18.35 5.58
C ASP A 640 26.97 -19.36 4.71
N VAL A 641 26.15 -18.87 3.78
CA VAL A 641 25.41 -19.73 2.84
C VAL A 641 26.34 -20.40 1.85
N PHE A 642 27.43 -19.72 1.46
CA PHE A 642 28.44 -20.29 0.57
C PHE A 642 29.12 -21.52 1.20
N LEU A 643 29.56 -21.40 2.45
CA LEU A 643 30.14 -22.52 3.18
C LEU A 643 29.11 -23.61 3.45
N ALA A 644 27.87 -23.25 3.80
CA ALA A 644 26.79 -24.23 3.99
C ALA A 644 26.49 -25.03 2.70
N ALA A 645 26.50 -24.38 1.53
CA ALA A 645 26.34 -25.04 0.24
C ALA A 645 27.52 -25.99 -0.06
N GLY A 646 28.76 -25.57 0.25
CA GLY A 646 29.95 -26.43 0.17
C GLY A 646 29.83 -27.66 1.06
N CYS A 647 29.37 -27.49 2.31
CA CYS A 647 29.07 -28.57 3.23
C CYS A 647 28.07 -29.57 2.67
N ILE A 648 26.96 -29.08 2.10
CA ILE A 648 25.94 -29.93 1.49
C ILE A 648 26.45 -30.70 0.28
N ALA A 649 27.26 -30.05 -0.56
CA ALA A 649 27.74 -30.66 -1.79
C ALA A 649 28.81 -31.73 -1.56
N TYR A 650 29.72 -31.51 -0.59
CA TYR A 650 30.96 -32.29 -0.47
C TYR A 650 31.12 -33.08 0.83
N LEU A 651 30.66 -32.54 1.96
CA LEU A 651 31.08 -33.07 3.27
C LEU A 651 30.31 -34.32 3.70
N GLY A 652 29.22 -34.68 3.02
CA GLY A 652 28.35 -35.78 3.43
C GLY A 652 29.04 -37.13 3.61
N ALA A 653 29.97 -37.50 2.72
CA ALA A 653 30.69 -38.78 2.81
C ALA A 653 31.76 -38.82 3.92
N PHE A 654 32.24 -37.65 4.36
CA PHE A 654 33.33 -37.55 5.33
C PHE A 654 32.85 -37.78 6.77
N THR A 655 33.78 -38.19 7.62
CA THR A 655 33.58 -38.29 9.08
C THR A 655 33.64 -36.91 9.73
N GLY A 656 33.05 -36.76 10.92
CA GLY A 656 32.99 -35.46 11.63
C GLY A 656 34.33 -34.73 11.73
N ALA A 657 35.43 -35.43 12.02
CA ALA A 657 36.77 -34.83 12.11
C ALA A 657 37.24 -34.20 10.78
N PHE A 658 36.97 -34.86 9.64
CA PHE A 658 37.30 -34.30 8.32
C PHE A 658 36.39 -33.12 7.97
N ARG A 659 35.11 -33.16 8.39
CA ARG A 659 34.18 -32.05 8.20
C ARG A 659 34.62 -30.80 8.97
N GLU A 660 35.03 -30.98 10.24
CA GLU A 660 35.54 -29.90 11.09
C GLU A 660 36.85 -29.30 10.54
N ASP A 661 37.79 -30.14 10.08
CA ASP A 661 39.07 -29.71 9.47
C ASP A 661 38.82 -28.85 8.21
N LEU A 662 37.98 -29.35 7.30
CA LEU A 662 37.63 -28.64 6.07
C LEU A 662 36.85 -27.35 6.35
N MET A 663 35.83 -27.40 7.22
CA MET A 663 35.04 -26.21 7.54
C MET A 663 35.90 -25.11 8.14
N ARG A 664 36.84 -25.45 9.04
CA ARG A 664 37.79 -24.48 9.60
C ARG A 664 38.67 -23.84 8.52
N ARG A 665 39.30 -24.65 7.66
CA ARG A 665 40.11 -24.17 6.53
C ARG A 665 39.28 -23.24 5.62
N TRP A 666 38.01 -23.55 5.40
CA TRP A 666 37.15 -22.75 4.54
C TRP A 666 36.73 -21.42 5.16
N VAL A 667 36.40 -21.39 6.46
CA VAL A 667 36.13 -20.14 7.19
C VAL A 667 37.35 -19.23 7.16
N GLU A 668 38.53 -19.75 7.50
CA GLU A 668 39.80 -19.01 7.44
C GLU A 668 40.09 -18.51 6.02
N GLY A 669 39.85 -19.35 5.00
CA GLY A 669 40.02 -19.01 3.60
C GLY A 669 39.09 -17.90 3.09
N CYS A 670 37.85 -17.85 3.59
CA CYS A 670 36.90 -16.77 3.30
C CYS A 670 37.34 -15.46 3.95
N GLN A 671 37.71 -15.49 5.23
CA GLN A 671 38.17 -14.31 5.97
C GLN A 671 39.44 -13.70 5.35
N ALA A 672 40.41 -14.54 4.98
CA ALA A 672 41.65 -14.10 4.35
C ALA A 672 41.45 -13.41 2.99
N ARG A 673 40.36 -13.75 2.28
CA ARG A 673 40.00 -13.17 0.98
C ARG A 673 39.00 -12.01 1.08
N GLY A 674 38.65 -11.58 2.30
CA GLY A 674 37.72 -10.47 2.53
C GLY A 674 36.25 -10.81 2.25
N ILE A 675 35.87 -12.09 2.23
CA ILE A 675 34.47 -12.52 2.07
C ILE A 675 33.77 -12.39 3.44
N PRO A 676 32.64 -11.65 3.54
CA PRO A 676 31.89 -11.54 4.79
C PRO A 676 31.35 -12.91 5.23
N VAL A 677 31.78 -13.39 6.39
CA VAL A 677 31.41 -14.70 6.95
C VAL A 677 31.45 -14.64 8.47
N SER A 678 30.58 -15.41 9.14
CA SER A 678 30.58 -15.54 10.59
C SER A 678 31.81 -16.33 11.07
N GLY A 679 32.44 -15.90 12.17
CA GLY A 679 33.64 -16.56 12.70
C GLY A 679 33.41 -17.98 13.22
N ASP A 680 32.21 -18.26 13.70
CA ASP A 680 31.71 -19.53 14.20
C ASP A 680 30.70 -20.18 13.23
N CYS A 681 30.87 -19.95 11.92
CA CYS A 681 29.99 -20.47 10.90
C CYS A 681 29.84 -22.00 11.01
N THR A 682 28.60 -22.47 11.14
CA THR A 682 28.26 -23.91 11.19
C THR A 682 27.05 -24.18 10.30
N LEU A 683 27.01 -25.38 9.71
CA LEU A 683 25.89 -25.80 8.86
C LEU A 683 24.55 -25.70 9.58
N ARG A 684 24.52 -26.13 10.85
CA ARG A 684 23.36 -26.01 11.74
C ARG A 684 22.91 -24.56 11.94
N GLY A 685 23.83 -23.65 12.26
CA GLY A 685 23.50 -22.24 12.51
C GLY A 685 22.91 -21.54 11.29
N THR A 686 23.34 -21.91 10.10
CA THR A 686 22.89 -21.28 8.85
C THR A 686 21.57 -21.84 8.32
N LEU A 687 21.34 -23.16 8.42
CA LEU A 687 20.25 -23.82 7.68
C LEU A 687 19.18 -24.51 8.53
N ALA A 688 19.39 -24.71 9.83
CA ALA A 688 18.45 -25.42 10.68
C ALA A 688 17.86 -24.52 11.77
N SER A 689 16.55 -24.64 11.97
CA SER A 689 15.88 -24.01 13.12
C SER A 689 15.92 -24.91 14.35
N ALA A 690 15.86 -24.31 15.55
CA ALA A 690 15.81 -25.09 16.80
C ALA A 690 14.58 -26.01 16.90
N VAL A 691 13.49 -25.66 16.22
CA VAL A 691 12.25 -26.45 16.16
C VAL A 691 12.48 -27.71 15.33
N GLU A 692 13.04 -27.57 14.12
CA GLU A 692 13.32 -28.72 13.24
C GLU A 692 14.33 -29.69 13.87
N VAL A 693 15.39 -29.17 14.50
CA VAL A 693 16.35 -30.01 15.21
C VAL A 693 15.67 -30.83 16.31
N ARG A 694 14.73 -30.22 17.05
CA ARG A 694 13.96 -30.93 18.08
C ARG A 694 13.05 -32.00 17.47
N GLU A 695 12.40 -31.73 16.35
CA GLU A 695 11.58 -32.71 15.63
C GLU A 695 12.41 -33.91 15.17
N TRP A 696 13.61 -33.68 14.63
CA TRP A 696 14.50 -34.77 14.25
C TRP A 696 14.95 -35.62 15.43
N VAL A 697 15.25 -34.98 16.56
CA VAL A 697 15.61 -35.70 17.80
C VAL A 697 14.42 -36.51 18.33
N LEU A 698 13.20 -35.96 18.28
CA LEU A 698 11.98 -36.70 18.63
C LEU A 698 11.73 -37.88 17.68
N ALA A 699 12.14 -37.78 16.42
CA ALA A 699 12.11 -38.87 15.45
C ALA A 699 13.26 -39.88 15.62
N GLY A 700 14.05 -39.80 16.70
CA GLY A 700 15.07 -40.79 17.03
C GLY A 700 16.49 -40.46 16.53
N LEU A 701 16.72 -39.25 16.02
CA LEU A 701 18.07 -38.79 15.68
C LEU A 701 18.84 -38.39 16.95
N PRO A 702 20.12 -38.76 17.10
CA PRO A 702 20.96 -38.23 18.17
C PRO A 702 21.12 -36.70 18.10
N SER A 703 21.32 -36.06 19.25
CA SER A 703 21.44 -34.61 19.36
C SER A 703 22.84 -34.06 19.09
N ASP A 704 23.80 -34.92 18.71
CA ASP A 704 25.17 -34.51 18.40
C ASP A 704 25.26 -33.72 17.07
N GLY A 705 26.32 -32.92 16.92
CA GLY A 705 26.51 -32.05 15.76
C GLY A 705 26.55 -32.80 14.43
N VAL A 706 27.20 -33.98 14.37
CA VAL A 706 27.34 -34.75 13.12
C VAL A 706 26.00 -35.34 12.70
N SER A 707 25.22 -35.84 13.65
CA SER A 707 23.87 -36.36 13.37
C SER A 707 22.93 -35.25 12.87
N VAL A 708 22.96 -34.06 13.49
CA VAL A 708 22.17 -32.91 13.03
C VAL A 708 22.61 -32.47 11.64
N ASP A 709 23.92 -32.40 11.37
CA ASP A 709 24.43 -32.11 10.02
C ASP A 709 23.95 -33.14 9.01
N ASN A 710 23.97 -34.43 9.35
CA ASN A 710 23.47 -35.49 8.49
C ASN A 710 21.97 -35.34 8.17
N ALA A 711 21.16 -34.88 9.12
CA ALA A 711 19.75 -34.58 8.87
C ALA A 711 19.56 -33.37 7.93
N ILE A 712 20.37 -32.32 8.09
CA ILE A 712 20.38 -31.17 7.17
C ILE A 712 20.76 -31.64 5.76
N LEU A 713 21.82 -32.45 5.63
CA LEU A 713 22.24 -33.02 4.36
C LEU A 713 21.12 -33.85 3.71
N ALA A 714 20.42 -34.68 4.48
CA ALA A 714 19.36 -35.53 3.97
C ALA A 714 18.11 -34.76 3.53
N THR A 715 17.82 -33.61 4.16
CA THR A 715 16.59 -32.84 3.91
C THR A 715 16.78 -31.64 2.97
N ARG A 716 17.98 -31.06 2.91
CA ARG A 716 18.28 -29.84 2.12
C ARG A 716 19.04 -30.12 0.83
N ALA A 717 19.67 -31.28 0.67
CA ALA A 717 20.39 -31.58 -0.55
C ALA A 717 19.45 -31.70 -1.76
N LYS A 718 19.92 -31.19 -2.91
CA LYS A 718 19.20 -31.28 -4.19
C LYS A 718 19.08 -32.72 -4.68
N ARG A 719 20.11 -33.54 -4.48
CA ARG A 719 20.15 -34.96 -4.86
C ARG A 719 19.63 -35.82 -3.72
N TRP A 720 18.98 -36.93 -4.06
CA TRP A 720 18.43 -37.84 -3.07
C TRP A 720 19.52 -38.40 -2.15
N PRO A 721 19.27 -38.48 -0.83
CA PRO A 721 20.26 -38.98 0.11
C PRO A 721 20.44 -40.49 0.00
N LEU A 722 21.70 -40.92 -0.11
CA LEU A 722 22.13 -42.30 0.09
C LEU A 722 22.93 -42.35 1.39
N MET A 723 22.35 -42.99 2.39
CA MET A 723 22.86 -43.02 3.76
C MET A 723 23.61 -44.34 4.00
N ILE A 724 24.90 -44.21 4.29
CA ILE A 724 25.77 -45.32 4.72
C ILE A 724 25.50 -45.57 6.19
N ASP A 725 24.67 -46.58 6.47
CA ASP A 725 24.03 -46.79 7.77
C ASP A 725 24.09 -48.27 8.19
N PRO A 726 25.29 -48.77 8.56
CA PRO A 726 25.44 -50.16 9.00
C PRO A 726 24.68 -50.48 10.30
N GLN A 727 24.38 -49.47 11.12
CA GLN A 727 23.64 -49.62 12.39
C GLN A 727 22.12 -49.46 12.25
N GLY A 728 21.61 -49.02 11.09
CA GLY A 728 20.17 -48.81 10.87
C GLY A 728 19.59 -47.56 11.56
N GLN A 729 20.44 -46.63 12.01
CA GLN A 729 20.00 -45.40 12.68
C GLN A 729 19.27 -44.45 11.72
N ALA A 730 19.85 -44.22 10.54
CA ALA A 730 19.25 -43.37 9.51
C ALA A 730 17.94 -43.98 9.02
N ASN A 731 17.91 -45.30 8.84
CA ASN A 731 16.71 -46.04 8.45
C ASN A 731 15.57 -45.86 9.47
N GLY A 732 15.86 -46.08 10.76
CA GLY A 732 14.89 -45.88 11.83
C GLY A 732 14.39 -44.44 11.91
N TRP A 733 15.30 -43.47 11.78
CA TRP A 733 14.97 -42.05 11.79
C TRP A 733 14.03 -41.67 10.63
N VAL A 734 14.32 -42.08 9.39
CA VAL A 734 13.46 -41.79 8.22
C VAL A 734 12.08 -42.41 8.39
N ARG A 735 12.00 -43.65 8.92
CA ARG A 735 10.72 -44.32 9.20
C ARG A 735 9.87 -43.53 10.20
N ALA A 736 10.48 -42.99 11.25
CA ALA A 736 9.79 -42.21 12.25
C ALA A 736 9.39 -40.82 11.71
N LEU A 737 10.28 -40.17 10.95
CA LEU A 737 10.07 -38.85 10.35
C LEU A 737 8.89 -38.86 9.37
N GLU A 738 8.84 -39.85 8.47
CA GLU A 738 7.86 -39.96 7.39
C GLU A 738 6.65 -40.85 7.76
N ALA A 739 6.52 -41.24 9.04
CA ALA A 739 5.47 -42.14 9.50
C ALA A 739 4.04 -41.63 9.18
N ARG A 740 3.84 -40.32 9.26
CA ARG A 740 2.55 -39.66 8.96
C ARG A 740 2.32 -39.43 7.46
N SER A 741 3.38 -39.47 6.67
CA SER A 741 3.38 -39.18 5.23
C SER A 741 3.08 -40.42 4.37
N GLY A 742 2.87 -41.59 4.97
CA GLY A 742 2.60 -42.83 4.24
C GLY A 742 3.84 -43.47 3.60
N LEU A 743 4.99 -43.45 4.30
CA LEU A 743 6.25 -44.01 3.83
C LEU A 743 6.12 -45.45 3.31
N ARG A 744 6.59 -45.67 2.08
CA ARG A 744 6.69 -46.99 1.47
C ARG A 744 8.12 -47.49 1.53
N VAL A 745 8.33 -48.61 2.20
CA VAL A 745 9.64 -49.29 2.26
C VAL A 745 9.70 -50.38 1.20
N VAL A 746 10.77 -50.41 0.41
CA VAL A 746 11.02 -51.39 -0.67
C VAL A 746 12.49 -51.81 -0.71
N LYS A 747 12.77 -52.96 -1.31
CA LYS A 747 14.14 -53.43 -1.59
C LYS A 747 14.37 -53.58 -3.10
N PRO A 748 15.61 -53.38 -3.59
CA PRO A 748 15.92 -53.53 -5.02
C PRO A 748 15.57 -54.91 -5.60
N GLY A 749 15.64 -55.97 -4.77
CA GLY A 749 15.31 -57.33 -5.20
C GLY A 749 13.80 -57.65 -5.27
N ASP A 750 12.91 -56.72 -4.89
CA ASP A 750 11.47 -56.98 -4.87
C ASP A 750 10.90 -57.05 -6.29
N ALA A 751 10.15 -58.11 -6.63
CA ALA A 751 9.56 -58.28 -7.97
C ALA A 751 8.63 -57.12 -8.40
N ASN A 752 8.01 -56.45 -7.43
CA ASN A 752 7.11 -55.31 -7.59
C ASN A 752 7.78 -53.95 -7.27
N PHE A 753 9.11 -53.89 -7.22
CA PHE A 753 9.88 -52.68 -6.88
C PHE A 753 9.49 -51.47 -7.74
N LEU A 754 9.65 -51.56 -9.08
CA LEU A 754 9.34 -50.46 -10.00
C LEU A 754 7.87 -50.05 -9.99
N ARG A 755 6.95 -51.02 -9.86
CA ARG A 755 5.49 -50.74 -9.79
C ARG A 755 5.11 -50.02 -8.49
N SER A 756 5.74 -50.39 -7.38
CA SER A 756 5.54 -49.71 -6.10
C SER A 756 6.07 -48.27 -6.17
N LEU A 757 7.23 -48.08 -6.79
CA LEU A 757 7.83 -46.77 -7.02
C LEU A 757 6.95 -45.88 -7.92
N GLU A 758 6.46 -46.41 -9.04
CA GLU A 758 5.51 -45.74 -9.94
C GLU A 758 4.28 -45.22 -9.18
N SER A 759 3.65 -46.08 -8.38
CA SER A 759 2.48 -45.71 -7.58
C SER A 759 2.79 -44.60 -6.58
N CYS A 760 3.94 -44.67 -5.91
CA CYS A 760 4.34 -43.65 -4.94
C CYS A 760 4.68 -42.32 -5.60
N ILE A 761 5.30 -42.33 -6.78
CA ILE A 761 5.58 -41.12 -7.58
C ILE A 761 4.28 -40.43 -7.99
N ARG A 762 3.28 -41.20 -8.41
CA ARG A 762 1.97 -40.68 -8.84
C ARG A 762 1.18 -40.05 -7.69
N VAL A 763 1.26 -40.63 -6.50
CA VAL A 763 0.51 -40.17 -5.31
C VAL A 763 1.29 -39.15 -4.47
N GLY A 764 2.62 -39.09 -4.60
CA GLY A 764 3.50 -38.24 -3.79
C GLY A 764 3.97 -38.87 -2.48
N ASN A 765 3.80 -40.18 -2.28
CA ASN A 765 4.23 -40.86 -1.06
C ASN A 765 5.76 -41.00 -1.01
N PRO A 766 6.40 -40.80 0.17
CA PRO A 766 7.83 -40.99 0.30
C PRO A 766 8.20 -42.47 0.18
N VAL A 767 9.37 -42.76 -0.40
CA VAL A 767 9.90 -44.11 -0.59
C VAL A 767 11.27 -44.25 0.07
N LEU A 768 11.45 -45.32 0.84
CA LEU A 768 12.73 -45.74 1.40
C LEU A 768 13.18 -47.03 0.71
N ILE A 769 14.30 -46.96 -0.01
CA ILE A 769 14.97 -48.13 -0.60
C ILE A 769 16.03 -48.63 0.37
N GLU A 770 15.88 -49.86 0.84
CA GLU A 770 16.79 -50.49 1.79
C GLU A 770 17.82 -51.39 1.14
N ASP A 771 18.94 -51.59 1.84
CA ASP A 771 19.98 -52.56 1.52
C ASP A 771 20.54 -52.38 0.10
N VAL A 772 20.72 -51.12 -0.30
CA VAL A 772 21.27 -50.77 -1.62
C VAL A 772 22.75 -51.18 -1.70
N GLY A 773 23.12 -51.89 -2.78
CA GLY A 773 24.49 -52.30 -3.05
C GLY A 773 25.39 -51.16 -3.53
N GLU A 774 26.54 -51.50 -4.12
CA GLU A 774 27.48 -50.54 -4.71
C GLU A 774 27.05 -50.08 -6.12
N SER A 775 26.26 -50.90 -6.81
CA SER A 775 25.62 -50.60 -8.09
C SER A 775 24.14 -50.28 -7.90
N LEU A 776 23.66 -49.22 -8.57
CA LEU A 776 22.25 -48.85 -8.62
C LEU A 776 21.61 -49.37 -9.91
N ASP A 777 20.34 -49.79 -9.83
CA ASP A 777 19.56 -50.19 -11.01
C ASP A 777 19.46 -49.00 -11.99
N PRO A 778 19.90 -49.15 -13.26
CA PRO A 778 19.81 -48.08 -14.26
C PRO A 778 18.39 -47.59 -14.53
N ALA A 779 17.35 -48.37 -14.24
CA ALA A 779 15.96 -47.95 -14.35
C ALA A 779 15.60 -46.81 -13.37
N LEU A 780 16.37 -46.62 -12.29
CA LEU A 780 16.20 -45.52 -11.35
C LEU A 780 16.79 -44.20 -11.84
N GLU A 781 17.57 -44.21 -12.94
CA GLU A 781 18.26 -43.02 -13.45
C GLU A 781 17.35 -41.80 -13.60
N PRO A 782 16.16 -41.90 -14.22
CA PRO A 782 15.29 -40.73 -14.39
C PRO A 782 14.85 -40.13 -13.05
N VAL A 783 14.56 -40.99 -12.06
CA VAL A 783 14.13 -40.59 -10.72
C VAL A 783 15.28 -39.96 -9.93
N LEU A 784 16.47 -40.55 -10.03
CA LEU A 784 17.69 -40.05 -9.37
C LEU A 784 18.11 -38.69 -9.93
N ALA A 785 18.04 -38.53 -11.26
CA ALA A 785 18.32 -37.27 -11.94
C ALA A 785 17.19 -36.24 -11.82
N ARG A 786 16.01 -36.63 -11.29
CA ARG A 786 14.77 -35.82 -11.26
C ARG A 786 14.42 -35.28 -12.66
N ALA A 787 14.49 -36.15 -13.67
CA ALA A 787 14.24 -35.82 -15.08
C ALA A 787 12.73 -35.67 -15.37
N VAL A 788 12.10 -34.69 -14.72
CA VAL A 788 10.68 -34.38 -14.87
C VAL A 788 10.48 -33.48 -16.09
N PHE A 789 9.50 -33.80 -16.93
CA PHE A 789 9.15 -33.02 -18.12
C PHE A 789 7.66 -32.66 -18.10
N LYS A 790 7.27 -31.64 -18.85
CA LYS A 790 5.88 -31.19 -18.93
C LYS A 790 5.23 -31.75 -20.19
N GLN A 791 4.12 -32.47 -20.04
CA GLN A 791 3.34 -33.01 -21.15
C GLN A 791 1.85 -32.76 -20.89
N GLY A 792 1.16 -32.15 -21.85
CA GLY A 792 -0.28 -31.85 -21.71
C GLY A 792 -0.64 -30.98 -20.50
N GLY A 793 0.28 -30.13 -20.03
CA GLY A 793 0.08 -29.28 -18.85
C GLY A 793 0.41 -29.94 -17.50
N ARG A 794 0.63 -31.26 -17.47
CA ARG A 794 1.02 -32.03 -16.27
C ARG A 794 2.52 -32.24 -16.21
N MET A 795 3.06 -32.37 -15.01
CA MET A 795 4.45 -32.77 -14.77
C MET A 795 4.50 -34.29 -14.79
N MET A 796 5.37 -34.84 -15.63
CA MET A 796 5.51 -36.28 -15.88
C MET A 796 6.96 -36.69 -15.69
N ILE A 797 7.20 -37.95 -15.34
CA ILE A 797 8.53 -38.56 -15.33
C ILE A 797 8.46 -39.91 -16.04
N ARG A 798 9.47 -40.20 -16.87
CA ARG A 798 9.59 -41.49 -17.55
C ARG A 798 10.20 -42.50 -16.59
N LEU A 799 9.52 -43.61 -16.33
CA LEU A 799 10.02 -44.72 -15.53
C LEU A 799 9.90 -46.02 -16.33
N GLY A 800 11.02 -46.51 -16.87
CA GLY A 800 11.00 -47.57 -17.87
C GLY A 800 10.24 -47.10 -19.12
N ASP A 801 9.24 -47.87 -19.56
CA ASP A 801 8.43 -47.53 -20.74
C ASP A 801 7.26 -46.57 -20.45
N ALA A 802 6.92 -46.37 -19.17
CA ALA A 802 5.73 -45.63 -18.77
C ALA A 802 6.05 -44.17 -18.44
N ASP A 803 5.20 -43.27 -18.94
CA ASP A 803 5.14 -41.88 -18.47
C ASP A 803 4.21 -41.82 -17.25
N VAL A 804 4.76 -41.37 -16.12
CA VAL A 804 4.09 -41.36 -14.82
C VAL A 804 3.85 -39.92 -14.40
N ASP A 805 2.62 -39.56 -14.01
CA ASP A 805 2.34 -38.26 -13.38
C ASP A 805 3.27 -38.08 -12.16
N TYR A 806 3.96 -36.95 -12.09
CA TYR A 806 4.93 -36.65 -11.04
C TYR A 806 4.33 -35.68 -10.01
N ASP A 807 4.24 -36.12 -8.76
CA ASP A 807 3.85 -35.27 -7.64
C ASP A 807 5.07 -34.59 -6.98
N ALA A 808 4.98 -33.29 -6.72
CA ALA A 808 6.07 -32.50 -6.13
C ALA A 808 6.37 -32.84 -4.65
N GLY A 809 5.42 -33.46 -3.95
CA GLY A 809 5.55 -33.97 -2.59
C GLY A 809 6.39 -35.24 -2.49
N PHE A 810 6.61 -35.96 -3.60
CA PHE A 810 7.41 -37.19 -3.62
C PHE A 810 8.81 -36.98 -3.01
N ARG A 811 9.25 -37.96 -2.21
CA ARG A 811 10.60 -38.02 -1.62
C ARG A 811 11.18 -39.41 -1.74
N LEU A 812 12.49 -39.49 -2.01
CA LEU A 812 13.22 -40.75 -2.10
C LEU A 812 14.41 -40.76 -1.15
N TYR A 813 14.53 -41.83 -0.37
CA TYR A 813 15.63 -42.09 0.55
C TYR A 813 16.28 -43.43 0.22
N LEU A 814 17.60 -43.51 0.25
CA LEU A 814 18.35 -44.75 0.04
C LEU A 814 19.19 -45.06 1.28
N THR A 815 19.24 -46.32 1.69
CA THR A 815 20.09 -46.78 2.80
C THR A 815 20.90 -48.01 2.38
N THR A 816 22.13 -48.09 2.87
CA THR A 816 22.98 -49.27 2.73
C THR A 816 23.52 -49.72 4.08
N LYS A 817 23.57 -51.04 4.29
CA LYS A 817 24.21 -51.65 5.47
C LYS A 817 25.69 -51.90 5.28
N LEU A 818 26.22 -51.68 4.07
CA LEU A 818 27.65 -51.80 3.81
C LEU A 818 28.38 -50.72 4.62
N ALA A 819 29.33 -51.14 5.47
CA ALA A 819 30.03 -50.20 6.35
C ALA A 819 31.08 -49.34 5.60
N ASN A 820 31.62 -49.86 4.49
CA ASN A 820 32.59 -49.18 3.63
C ASN A 820 32.34 -49.53 2.15
N PRO A 821 31.23 -49.07 1.56
CA PRO A 821 30.94 -49.30 0.15
C PRO A 821 31.85 -48.47 -0.75
N HIS A 822 32.27 -49.03 -1.88
CA HIS A 822 32.99 -48.33 -2.93
C HIS A 822 32.03 -47.88 -4.04
N TYR A 823 31.41 -46.71 -3.84
CA TYR A 823 30.61 -46.07 -4.87
C TYR A 823 31.48 -45.44 -5.95
N LEU A 824 31.24 -45.79 -7.21
CA LEU A 824 31.90 -45.18 -8.36
C LEU A 824 31.47 -43.71 -8.53
N PRO A 825 32.26 -42.87 -9.24
CA PRO A 825 31.92 -41.47 -9.49
C PRO A 825 30.52 -41.27 -10.08
N GLU A 826 30.06 -42.21 -10.92
CA GLU A 826 28.72 -42.14 -11.53
C GLU A 826 27.58 -42.22 -10.50
N VAL A 827 27.77 -42.92 -9.38
CA VAL A 827 26.80 -42.93 -8.29
C VAL A 827 26.91 -41.62 -7.50
N CYS A 828 28.14 -41.17 -7.22
CA CYS A 828 28.43 -39.94 -6.46
C CYS A 828 27.86 -38.67 -7.11
N ILE A 829 27.63 -38.65 -8.44
CA ILE A 829 26.98 -37.53 -9.12
C ILE A 829 25.44 -37.56 -9.06
N LYS A 830 24.82 -38.71 -8.78
CA LYS A 830 23.36 -38.90 -8.80
C LYS A 830 22.73 -38.76 -7.42
N VAL A 831 23.44 -39.18 -6.38
CA VAL A 831 22.96 -39.15 -5.00
C VAL A 831 23.86 -38.28 -4.12
N THR A 832 23.31 -37.82 -3.00
CA THR A 832 24.10 -37.22 -1.91
C THR A 832 24.53 -38.34 -0.98
N LEU A 833 25.81 -38.70 -0.98
CA LEU A 833 26.35 -39.68 -0.04
C LEU A 833 26.43 -39.08 1.35
N ILE A 834 25.83 -39.74 2.34
CA ILE A 834 25.84 -39.29 3.74
C ILE A 834 26.34 -40.41 4.62
N ASN A 835 27.39 -40.14 5.39
CA ASN A 835 27.97 -41.09 6.31
C ASN A 835 27.24 -41.05 7.66
N PHE A 836 26.43 -42.08 7.94
CA PHE A 836 25.72 -42.27 9.21
C PHE A 836 26.41 -43.25 10.16
N THR A 837 27.65 -43.67 9.86
CA THR A 837 28.39 -44.58 10.75
C THR A 837 28.63 -43.94 12.11
N VAL A 838 28.19 -44.61 13.17
CA VAL A 838 28.41 -44.18 14.54
C VAL A 838 29.91 -44.20 14.86
N THR A 839 30.43 -43.10 15.42
CA THR A 839 31.82 -43.02 15.90
C THR A 839 31.88 -43.20 17.41
N MET A 840 33.04 -43.65 17.94
CA MET A 840 33.26 -43.86 19.40
C MET A 840 32.94 -42.63 20.27
N LYS A 841 33.08 -41.40 19.74
CA LYS A 841 32.69 -40.16 20.44
C LYS A 841 31.17 -40.07 20.70
N VAL A 842 30.35 -40.58 19.78
CA VAL A 842 28.88 -40.56 19.92
C VAL A 842 28.43 -41.62 20.93
N MET A 843 29.09 -42.78 20.98
CA MET A 843 28.81 -43.84 21.96
C MET A 843 29.10 -43.41 23.41
N THR A 844 30.09 -42.55 23.62
CA THR A 844 30.49 -42.07 24.96
C THR A 844 29.67 -40.86 25.44
N GLY A 845 29.09 -40.07 24.54
CA GLY A 845 28.20 -38.95 24.90
C GLY A 845 26.78 -39.33 25.36
N GLY A 846 26.38 -40.59 25.17
CA GLY A 846 25.06 -41.11 25.58
C GLY A 846 25.01 -41.72 26.99
N SER A 847 26.16 -41.89 27.64
CA SER A 847 26.28 -42.43 28.99
C SER A 847 26.93 -41.39 29.90
N GLY A 848 26.18 -40.91 30.90
CA GLY A 848 26.76 -40.14 31.99
C GLY A 848 27.94 -40.88 32.62
N ASP A 849 28.92 -40.10 33.08
CA ASP A 849 30.13 -40.49 33.80
C ASP A 849 30.13 -41.92 34.36
N ALA A 850 30.85 -42.80 33.68
CA ALA A 850 31.39 -44.00 34.28
C ALA A 850 32.76 -44.27 33.64
N ALA A 851 33.80 -43.73 34.29
CA ALA A 851 35.17 -44.13 34.03
C ALA A 851 35.30 -45.64 34.24
N PHE A 852 35.66 -46.38 33.18
CA PHE A 852 36.17 -47.73 33.32
C PHE A 852 37.63 -47.73 32.87
N THR A 853 38.51 -47.58 33.84
CA THR A 853 39.90 -48.00 33.77
C THR A 853 39.95 -49.53 33.67
N GLY A 854 40.65 -50.07 32.68
CA GLY A 854 40.86 -51.52 32.61
C GLY A 854 41.69 -51.97 31.41
N SER A 855 43.00 -52.10 31.65
CA SER A 855 43.97 -52.95 30.96
C SER A 855 43.37 -54.25 30.38
N THR A 856 43.57 -54.57 29.10
CA THR A 856 44.69 -55.36 28.51
C THR A 856 44.56 -55.36 27.00
#